data_AF-A0A290S5C6-F1
#
_entry.id   AF-A0A290S5C6-F1
#
_cell.length_a   1.000
_cell.length_b   1.000
_cell.length_c   1.000
_cell.angle_alpha   90.00
_cell.angle_beta   90.00
_cell.angle_gamma   90.00
#
_symmetry.space_group_name_H-M   'P 1'
#
loop_
_entity.id
_entity.type
_entity.pdbx_description
1 polymer ?
#
loop_
_entity_poly.entity_id
_entity_poly.type
_entity_poly.pdbx_seq_one_letter_code
_entity_poly.pdbx_strand_id
1 'polypeptide(L)'
;MVKNNINKWLSLLFLSLLITGCGGGGEGSDSTTPSGNAAPSVTLSVSSNVIVSNQSFTITALASDSDGQIANYQWQQLSGPEFTFIVNGNTLTATAPSVTTDTTFSFSVTVTDNSGATVQQVFSGTITSQNNAPTVNITGPSSALANTQVSLVANAQDTDGTISTISWIQSAGDNVDFSQSDGVLSFTAPNVSENTTLGFSVTVTDNAGKSAQASKTVLINQVNSAPTVIVTGPEKAEKDDSVTLVADAQDSDGSINSITWQQTSGPVVELTQTETSISFNAPTVAQNTNVTFVVTVTDDDNATNNAQKIVVILAPNNPPTADDVNINVQYNQATEFSLVVSDADNDSVQIDFGDDLNGAQISVIDDQALRFSYTPPANSITPQSYTLKATDTKDTTEFVLNVTVVDSTPATISNVTPQNSNEPVFVDSPVSITFSDIMLVSTLAVNSSSGTCTGSVQVSADNFTTCLALTIESLSGTTSDTSTYFHTVNLSASFDEDTQYIVRVTADLANFDSTTILAQTATSFTTSSQDIKITELSSVQFSNDLPWIELYNGTGATVNLQDYSLKARSINMSDSTLSDEQVFTLPNKELLNGAYIILQSRFGDDFLASASLNNTKLVLVGSANDQIRPYWYINGFAELLNSAGTQTIDFVKFGNSTQEPVTASQWQGENAAQIPPEQGASLKRTLGATDTNQNTDWNYSVFNTPAGPNDITCSIDDDEDGIPDCAEVEGATFGGLPLYEWGARTSQKDIFIEIDYMDSSDVGITPHRTALEKIVSVFASKGYTVHFDVGDLFDQNSDIAPQNFDLGGGNVVPFNSYTPFEYDLSSPNLFAYKMEYTDITRRPIFHYLLMASSGNEDGSISGSGIAEISGNDLMVTMGGWGLTLDTQIATNVTYNYQASTIFHELGHNLGLYHGGDEEVNFKPNHLSSMNYLYQLAGLSTIGNNEGDRYYERFYPGNASCDITPNTNSHLGSTDDFIIDYSSGSSADLNESTILEAQGLNRNGSLPVDFNCNAINTESLTSFDTNQDNTISILSDVNEWSMLNLQFYMQSAGNRFGVPNTNNSKVYNLQSSPTNIETLPSYIKEAQPSSAIIAELKAIKEQ
;
A
#
# COMPACT_ATOMS: atom_id res chain seq x y z
N MET A 1 -23.86 18.07 5.01
CA MET A 1 -23.38 17.62 3.69
C MET A 1 -22.61 18.74 3.02
N VAL A 2 -21.34 18.50 2.68
CA VAL A 2 -20.55 19.08 1.56
C VAL A 2 -20.29 20.60 1.60
N LYS A 3 -19.13 21.11 2.08
CA LYS A 3 -17.77 21.23 1.49
C LYS A 3 -17.51 22.56 0.73
N ASN A 4 -16.36 23.17 1.07
CA ASN A 4 -15.44 24.02 0.27
C ASN A 4 -15.88 25.47 -0.03
N ASN A 5 -15.02 26.51 -0.08
CA ASN A 5 -13.58 26.69 0.13
C ASN A 5 -13.32 28.21 0.12
N ILE A 6 -12.53 28.77 1.05
CA ILE A 6 -11.74 30.00 0.79
C ILE A 6 -10.34 29.78 1.37
N ASN A 7 -9.33 29.85 0.51
CA ASN A 7 -7.91 29.64 0.79
C ASN A 7 -7.14 30.97 0.73
N LYS A 8 -6.42 31.24 1.83
CA LYS A 8 -4.98 31.58 1.94
C LYS A 8 -4.40 32.97 1.60
N TRP A 9 -3.30 33.21 2.35
CA TRP A 9 -2.11 34.10 2.20
C TRP A 9 -2.13 35.36 3.10
N LEU A 10 -1.13 35.71 3.93
CA LEU A 10 0.18 35.17 4.37
C LEU A 10 0.68 36.11 5.52
N SER A 11 1.16 35.67 6.70
CA SER A 11 2.58 35.71 7.17
C SER A 11 2.60 36.11 8.68
N LEU A 12 3.00 35.30 9.68
CA LEU A 12 4.35 34.91 10.16
C LEU A 12 5.19 36.02 10.82
N LEU A 13 5.50 35.89 12.13
CA LEU A 13 6.82 35.98 12.80
C LEU A 13 6.63 35.80 14.33
N PHE A 14 6.94 34.65 14.95
CA PHE A 14 8.21 34.16 15.51
C PHE A 14 8.76 34.85 16.80
N LEU A 15 8.96 34.00 17.83
CA LEU A 15 10.15 33.87 18.70
C LEU A 15 10.30 34.71 20.01
N SER A 16 10.14 34.00 21.14
CA SER A 16 10.91 33.95 22.42
C SER A 16 11.52 35.20 23.10
N LEU A 17 11.47 35.27 24.45
CA LEU A 17 12.59 34.96 25.39
C LEU A 17 12.36 35.53 26.81
N LEU A 18 12.69 34.73 27.82
CA LEU A 18 13.05 35.13 29.19
C LEU A 18 14.48 35.71 29.17
N ILE A 19 14.71 36.95 29.63
CA ILE A 19 15.98 37.40 30.25
C ILE A 19 15.70 38.49 31.29
N THR A 20 16.05 38.22 32.55
CA THR A 20 16.39 39.20 33.58
C THR A 20 17.86 39.60 33.43
N GLY A 21 18.14 40.89 33.27
CA GLY A 21 19.49 41.43 33.11
C GLY A 21 19.60 42.78 33.79
N CYS A 22 20.40 42.82 34.85
CA CYS A 22 20.71 43.94 35.72
C CYS A 22 21.77 44.87 35.10
N GLY A 23 21.69 46.17 35.39
CA GLY A 23 22.84 47.00 35.77
C GLY A 23 23.74 47.53 34.65
N GLY A 24 23.60 48.84 34.36
CA GLY A 24 24.63 49.67 33.74
C GLY A 24 25.69 50.11 34.76
N GLY A 25 26.94 50.28 34.31
CA GLY A 25 28.10 50.65 35.13
C GLY A 25 28.66 52.05 34.88
N GLY A 26 29.41 52.55 35.88
CA GLY A 26 30.41 53.64 35.83
C GLY A 26 29.86 55.05 36.01
N GLU A 27 29.96 55.75 37.15
CA GLU A 27 31.12 56.23 37.95
C GLU A 27 31.20 57.78 37.89
N GLY A 28 31.30 58.43 39.06
CA GLY A 28 32.19 59.59 39.20
C GLY A 28 31.64 60.95 39.67
N SER A 29 31.94 61.25 40.95
CA SER A 29 32.42 62.54 41.50
C SER A 29 31.45 63.66 41.97
N ASP A 30 31.33 63.75 43.31
CA ASP A 30 31.88 64.77 44.22
C ASP A 30 31.58 66.29 44.06
N SER A 31 30.79 66.78 45.02
CA SER A 31 31.08 67.87 45.98
C SER A 31 31.18 69.36 45.58
N THR A 32 30.32 70.13 46.26
CA THR A 32 30.51 71.43 46.95
C THR A 32 30.25 72.79 46.27
N THR A 33 29.55 73.62 47.08
CA THR A 33 29.42 75.10 47.12
C THR A 33 28.24 75.75 46.36
N PRO A 34 27.71 76.92 46.80
CA PRO A 34 27.60 77.50 48.15
C PRO A 34 26.17 78.01 48.49
N SER A 35 25.96 78.29 49.79
CA SER A 35 24.77 78.88 50.46
C SER A 35 23.77 79.62 49.56
N GLY A 36 22.64 78.96 49.34
CA GLY A 36 21.37 79.54 48.90
C GLY A 36 20.29 79.10 49.88
N ASN A 37 19.19 79.87 49.93
CA ASN A 37 17.98 79.59 50.71
C ASN A 37 17.56 78.11 50.66
N ALA A 38 17.31 77.46 51.81
CA ALA A 38 16.89 76.06 51.83
C ALA A 38 15.40 75.96 51.49
N ALA A 39 15.07 75.19 50.44
CA ALA A 39 13.66 75.03 50.06
C ALA A 39 12.85 74.30 51.16
N PRO A 40 11.53 74.57 51.27
CA PRO A 40 10.65 73.87 52.19
C PRO A 40 10.71 72.34 52.06
N SER A 41 10.47 71.62 53.16
CA SER A 41 10.18 70.19 53.11
C SER A 41 8.67 69.96 53.16
N VAL A 42 8.12 69.23 52.17
CA VAL A 42 6.67 68.97 52.02
C VAL A 42 6.38 67.47 52.01
N THR A 43 5.36 67.06 52.77
CA THR A 43 4.75 65.72 52.69
C THR A 43 3.26 65.82 52.47
N LEU A 44 2.70 64.91 51.67
CA LEU A 44 1.27 64.87 51.36
C LEU A 44 0.54 63.82 52.19
N SER A 45 -0.58 64.20 52.80
CA SER A 45 -1.52 63.29 53.45
C SER A 45 -2.83 63.31 52.67
N VAL A 46 -3.33 62.12 52.28
CA VAL A 46 -4.55 61.97 51.47
C VAL A 46 -5.59 61.12 52.16
N SER A 47 -6.87 61.44 51.95
CA SER A 47 -7.98 60.69 52.54
C SER A 47 -8.26 59.34 51.85
N SER A 48 -8.00 59.22 50.54
CA SER A 48 -8.05 57.96 49.79
C SER A 48 -7.28 58.10 48.46
N ASN A 49 -6.73 56.99 47.95
CA ASN A 49 -6.13 56.91 46.61
C ASN A 49 -6.96 56.13 45.57
N VAL A 50 -8.09 55.55 45.98
CA VAL A 50 -9.15 55.03 45.08
C VAL A 50 -10.46 55.72 45.42
N ILE A 51 -11.02 56.45 44.44
CA ILE A 51 -12.18 57.33 44.62
C ILE A 51 -13.30 56.85 43.70
N VAL A 52 -14.51 56.65 44.20
CA VAL A 52 -15.64 56.33 43.30
C VAL A 52 -16.07 57.62 42.59
N SER A 53 -16.49 57.52 41.32
CA SER A 53 -17.08 58.62 40.55
C SER A 53 -18.01 59.53 41.40
N ASN A 54 -17.84 60.85 41.27
CA ASN A 54 -18.55 61.90 42.03
C ASN A 54 -18.27 61.97 43.54
N GLN A 55 -17.38 61.15 44.11
CA GLN A 55 -16.93 61.36 45.49
C GLN A 55 -15.83 62.43 45.60
N SER A 56 -15.90 63.20 46.69
CA SER A 56 -14.84 64.12 47.09
C SER A 56 -13.79 63.45 47.96
N PHE A 57 -12.54 63.83 47.75
CA PHE A 57 -11.40 63.46 48.58
C PHE A 57 -10.53 64.69 48.85
N THR A 58 -9.67 64.62 49.86
CA THR A 58 -8.84 65.76 50.27
C THR A 58 -7.36 65.36 50.34
N ILE A 59 -6.50 66.25 49.86
CA ILE A 59 -5.04 66.18 49.94
C ILE A 59 -4.57 67.38 50.78
N THR A 60 -3.84 67.13 51.86
CA THR A 60 -3.23 68.17 52.68
C THR A 60 -1.71 68.09 52.57
N ALA A 61 -1.09 69.19 52.16
CA ALA A 61 0.36 69.37 52.17
C ALA A 61 0.80 69.88 53.53
N LEU A 62 1.60 69.09 54.23
CA LEU A 62 2.26 69.50 55.47
C LEU A 62 3.67 69.91 55.11
N ALA A 63 3.92 71.24 55.14
CA ALA A 63 5.23 71.80 54.85
C ALA A 63 5.82 72.53 56.05
N SER A 64 7.14 72.42 56.19
CA SER A 64 7.93 73.20 57.13
C SER A 64 9.20 73.69 56.45
N ASP A 65 9.61 74.90 56.77
CA ASP A 65 10.87 75.47 56.33
C ASP A 65 11.82 75.61 57.54
N SER A 66 13.07 75.18 57.36
CA SER A 66 14.07 75.09 58.42
C SER A 66 14.85 76.38 58.65
N ASP A 67 14.96 77.25 57.65
CA ASP A 67 15.64 78.55 57.73
C ASP A 67 14.69 79.76 57.52
N GLY A 68 13.41 79.51 57.23
CA GLY A 68 12.37 80.54 57.09
C GLY A 68 10.96 80.10 57.49
N GLN A 69 9.96 80.69 56.83
CA GLN A 69 8.54 80.38 56.97
C GLN A 69 7.93 80.14 55.58
N ILE A 70 6.91 79.28 55.52
CA ILE A 70 6.19 79.03 54.28
C ILE A 70 5.39 80.25 53.86
N ALA A 71 5.69 80.79 52.69
CA ALA A 71 4.99 81.95 52.14
C ALA A 71 3.77 81.56 51.31
N ASN A 72 3.83 80.48 50.53
CA ASN A 72 2.75 80.12 49.62
C ASN A 72 2.67 78.61 49.32
N TYR A 73 1.45 78.13 49.04
CA TYR A 73 1.15 76.82 48.48
C TYR A 73 0.39 77.01 47.17
N GLN A 74 0.89 76.42 46.09
CA GLN A 74 0.24 76.47 44.79
C GLN A 74 -0.04 75.05 44.30
N TRP A 75 -1.32 74.70 44.18
CA TRP A 75 -1.76 73.39 43.70
C TRP A 75 -2.10 73.41 42.21
N GLN A 76 -1.85 72.29 41.54
CA GLN A 76 -2.15 72.09 40.12
C GLN A 76 -2.51 70.63 39.84
N GLN A 77 -3.57 70.38 39.09
CA GLN A 77 -3.84 69.06 38.53
C GLN A 77 -2.85 68.78 37.38
N LEU A 78 -2.22 67.60 37.39
CA LEU A 78 -1.25 67.20 36.37
C LEU A 78 -1.85 66.30 35.29
N SER A 79 -2.71 65.34 35.67
CA SER A 79 -3.30 64.39 34.72
C SER A 79 -4.66 63.87 35.16
N GLY A 80 -5.33 63.15 34.26
CA GLY A 80 -6.67 62.61 34.46
C GLY A 80 -7.78 63.56 33.99
N PRO A 81 -9.06 63.14 34.09
CA PRO A 81 -10.20 63.99 33.74
C PRO A 81 -10.23 65.23 34.63
N GLU A 82 -10.83 66.32 34.15
CA GLU A 82 -10.82 67.60 34.87
C GLU A 82 -11.57 67.48 36.19
N PHE A 83 -10.90 67.74 37.31
CA PHE A 83 -11.53 67.77 38.63
C PHE A 83 -12.02 69.17 38.94
N THR A 84 -13.19 69.27 39.56
CA THR A 84 -13.53 70.47 40.33
C THR A 84 -12.85 70.37 41.69
N PHE A 85 -11.93 71.29 41.98
CA PHE A 85 -11.24 71.34 43.27
C PHE A 85 -11.15 72.75 43.82
N ILE A 86 -11.17 72.84 45.15
CA ILE A 86 -10.99 74.07 45.90
C ILE A 86 -9.67 73.96 46.65
N VAL A 87 -8.82 74.96 46.45
CA VAL A 87 -7.56 75.11 47.17
C VAL A 87 -7.76 76.11 48.30
N ASN A 88 -7.47 75.70 49.52
CA ASN A 88 -7.42 76.60 50.68
C ASN A 88 -6.04 76.47 51.34
N GLY A 89 -5.10 77.26 50.85
CA GLY A 89 -3.70 77.23 51.28
C GLY A 89 -3.09 75.85 51.08
N ASN A 90 -2.76 75.19 52.19
CA ASN A 90 -2.06 73.90 52.17
C ASN A 90 -2.96 72.69 51.92
N THR A 91 -4.27 72.86 51.75
CA THR A 91 -5.22 71.77 51.52
C THR A 91 -5.95 71.94 50.19
N LEU A 92 -6.01 70.86 49.41
CA LEU A 92 -6.81 70.73 48.19
C LEU A 92 -7.91 69.70 48.43
N THR A 93 -9.17 70.12 48.33
CA THR A 93 -10.32 69.21 48.31
C THR A 93 -10.84 69.13 46.88
N ALA A 94 -10.82 67.94 46.30
CA ALA A 94 -11.21 67.68 44.92
C ALA A 94 -12.36 66.67 44.86
N THR A 95 -13.28 66.86 43.93
CA THR A 95 -14.36 65.91 43.65
C THR A 95 -14.07 65.20 42.35
N ALA A 96 -14.00 63.87 42.39
CA ALA A 96 -13.79 63.05 41.21
C ALA A 96 -14.95 63.22 40.24
N PRO A 97 -14.70 63.54 38.95
CA PRO A 97 -15.78 63.55 37.96
C PRO A 97 -16.33 62.13 37.77
N SER A 98 -17.54 62.03 37.22
CA SER A 98 -18.09 60.75 36.80
C SER A 98 -17.28 60.17 35.65
N VAL A 99 -16.82 58.93 35.78
CA VAL A 99 -16.15 58.18 34.71
C VAL A 99 -16.93 56.91 34.38
N THR A 100 -16.98 56.57 33.10
CA THR A 100 -17.67 55.37 32.60
C THR A 100 -16.80 54.12 32.66
N THR A 101 -15.49 54.27 32.87
CA THR A 101 -14.54 53.19 33.15
C THR A 101 -13.49 53.67 34.15
N ASP A 102 -12.88 52.74 34.90
CA ASP A 102 -11.92 53.10 35.94
C ASP A 102 -10.71 53.87 35.34
N THR A 103 -10.44 55.08 35.84
CA THR A 103 -9.51 56.05 35.23
C THR A 103 -8.53 56.62 36.24
N THR A 104 -7.23 56.67 35.93
CA THR A 104 -6.19 57.24 36.83
C THR A 104 -6.02 58.76 36.66
N PHE A 105 -5.58 59.44 37.72
CA PHE A 105 -5.34 60.91 37.74
C PHE A 105 -4.22 61.31 38.71
N SER A 106 -3.70 62.54 38.59
CA SER A 106 -2.68 63.06 39.51
C SER A 106 -2.74 64.59 39.73
N PHE A 107 -2.28 65.03 40.91
CA PHE A 107 -2.17 66.43 41.37
C PHE A 107 -0.77 66.72 41.91
N SER A 108 -0.37 67.99 41.87
CA SER A 108 0.85 68.47 42.52
C SER A 108 0.62 69.70 43.38
N VAL A 109 1.47 69.90 44.38
CA VAL A 109 1.61 71.15 45.13
C VAL A 109 3.05 71.65 45.03
N THR A 110 3.23 72.92 44.71
CA THR A 110 4.49 73.63 44.83
C THR A 110 4.41 74.56 46.04
N VAL A 111 5.31 74.39 47.01
CA VAL A 111 5.35 75.18 48.24
C VAL A 111 6.59 76.06 48.23
N THR A 112 6.39 77.35 48.46
CA THR A 112 7.42 78.39 48.40
C THR A 112 7.63 79.02 49.78
N ASP A 113 8.87 79.15 50.22
CA ASP A 113 9.20 79.89 51.45
C ASP A 113 9.24 81.42 51.25
N ASN A 114 9.42 82.16 52.34
CA ASN A 114 9.46 83.62 52.37
C ASN A 114 10.72 84.25 51.76
N SER A 115 11.71 83.45 51.39
CA SER A 115 12.94 83.86 50.71
C SER A 115 12.95 83.44 49.23
N GLY A 116 11.93 82.71 48.78
CA GLY A 116 11.62 82.41 47.39
C GLY A 116 12.01 81.01 46.89
N ALA A 117 12.57 80.12 47.72
CA ALA A 117 12.84 78.75 47.26
C ALA A 117 11.56 77.89 47.32
N THR A 118 11.47 76.94 46.40
CA THR A 118 10.24 76.16 46.16
C THR A 118 10.52 74.67 46.11
N VAL A 119 9.63 73.85 46.67
CA VAL A 119 9.60 72.39 46.45
C VAL A 119 8.26 71.97 45.87
N GLN A 120 8.25 71.00 44.95
CA GLN A 120 7.02 70.42 44.40
C GLN A 120 6.86 68.97 44.87
N GLN A 121 5.63 68.58 45.21
CA GLN A 121 5.25 67.18 45.46
C GLN A 121 4.02 66.76 44.67
N VAL A 122 3.96 65.49 44.28
CA VAL A 122 2.93 64.91 43.41
C VAL A 122 2.19 63.77 44.11
N PHE A 123 0.86 63.72 43.95
CA PHE A 123 -0.02 62.63 44.33
C PHE A 123 -0.71 62.04 43.08
N SER A 124 -0.86 60.71 43.01
CA SER A 124 -1.62 60.00 41.98
C SER A 124 -2.65 59.06 42.59
N GLY A 125 -3.83 58.91 41.96
CA GLY A 125 -4.92 58.02 42.37
C GLY A 125 -5.77 57.50 41.20
N THR A 126 -6.79 56.68 41.50
CA THR A 126 -7.70 56.09 40.50
C THR A 126 -9.16 56.39 40.83
N ILE A 127 -9.97 56.76 39.83
CA ILE A 127 -11.42 56.88 39.92
C ILE A 127 -12.06 55.56 39.47
N THR A 128 -12.94 54.96 40.26
CA THR A 128 -13.73 53.78 39.84
C THR A 128 -15.13 54.16 39.33
N SER A 129 -15.59 53.48 38.28
CA SER A 129 -16.90 53.65 37.62
C SER A 129 -18.01 52.84 38.32
N GLN A 130 -19.27 53.31 38.26
CA GLN A 130 -20.44 52.64 38.86
C GLN A 130 -21.60 52.53 37.84
N ASN A 131 -22.21 51.33 37.70
CA ASN A 131 -23.33 51.09 36.77
C ASN A 131 -24.72 51.37 37.38
N ASN A 132 -25.55 52.15 36.70
CA ASN A 132 -26.94 52.48 37.02
C ASN A 132 -27.92 51.60 36.22
N ALA A 133 -29.16 51.44 36.71
CA ALA A 133 -30.17 50.64 36.01
C ALA A 133 -30.86 51.47 34.92
N PRO A 134 -31.39 50.84 33.84
CA PRO A 134 -32.09 51.56 32.79
C PRO A 134 -33.48 52.06 33.24
N THR A 135 -34.09 52.95 32.47
CA THR A 135 -35.48 53.42 32.65
C THR A 135 -36.35 53.00 31.46
N VAL A 136 -37.64 52.70 31.67
CA VAL A 136 -38.58 52.31 30.60
C VAL A 136 -40.01 52.84 30.83
N ASN A 137 -40.70 53.26 29.75
CA ASN A 137 -42.14 53.55 29.74
C ASN A 137 -42.83 52.93 28.49
N ILE A 138 -44.16 52.80 28.51
CA ILE A 138 -44.95 52.22 27.41
C ILE A 138 -45.84 53.27 26.72
N THR A 139 -45.77 53.34 25.39
CA THR A 139 -46.63 54.18 24.52
C THR A 139 -47.49 53.34 23.58
N GLY A 140 -48.61 53.88 23.06
CA GLY A 140 -49.59 53.16 22.21
C GLY A 140 -51.05 53.56 22.49
N PRO A 141 -52.06 53.03 21.77
CA PRO A 141 -53.48 53.36 22.00
C PRO A 141 -54.01 52.75 23.32
N SER A 142 -55.05 53.35 23.90
CA SER A 142 -55.76 52.83 25.09
C SER A 142 -57.04 52.07 24.76
N SER A 143 -57.49 52.14 23.50
CA SER A 143 -58.61 51.35 22.99
C SER A 143 -58.47 51.08 21.48
N ALA A 144 -59.14 50.04 21.00
CA ALA A 144 -59.20 49.65 19.59
C ALA A 144 -60.56 48.99 19.26
N LEU A 145 -60.92 48.89 17.98
CA LEU A 145 -62.07 48.10 17.55
C LEU A 145 -61.66 46.63 17.41
N ALA A 146 -62.60 45.72 17.63
CA ALA A 146 -62.44 44.30 17.34
C ALA A 146 -61.83 44.07 15.94
N ASN A 147 -60.92 43.10 15.82
CA ASN A 147 -60.20 42.72 14.60
C ASN A 147 -59.24 43.77 14.01
N THR A 148 -58.86 44.82 14.75
CA THR A 148 -57.89 45.82 14.29
C THR A 148 -56.51 45.64 14.94
N GLN A 149 -55.43 45.98 14.22
CA GLN A 149 -54.06 45.85 14.75
C GLN A 149 -53.78 46.90 15.84
N VAL A 150 -53.20 46.47 16.95
CA VAL A 150 -52.73 47.32 18.05
C VAL A 150 -51.21 47.16 18.22
N SER A 151 -50.51 48.26 18.49
CA SER A 151 -49.06 48.27 18.74
C SER A 151 -48.71 49.13 19.97
N LEU A 152 -47.91 48.57 20.87
CA LEU A 152 -47.39 49.20 22.09
C LEU A 152 -45.85 49.25 22.01
N VAL A 153 -45.23 50.37 22.35
CA VAL A 153 -43.77 50.57 22.25
C VAL A 153 -43.16 50.84 23.61
N ALA A 154 -42.11 50.12 23.97
CA ALA A 154 -41.31 50.30 25.17
C ALA A 154 -40.16 51.25 24.88
N ASN A 155 -40.23 52.48 25.40
CA ASN A 155 -39.15 53.45 25.26
C ASN A 155 -38.20 53.30 26.44
N ALA A 156 -37.08 52.62 26.20
CA ALA A 156 -36.05 52.35 27.18
C ALA A 156 -34.81 53.24 26.97
N GLN A 157 -34.20 53.73 28.06
CA GLN A 157 -32.94 54.46 28.02
C GLN A 157 -32.04 54.05 29.19
N ASP A 158 -30.76 53.90 28.88
CA ASP A 158 -29.69 53.71 29.86
C ASP A 158 -28.73 54.90 29.76
N THR A 159 -28.40 55.49 30.90
CA THR A 159 -27.64 56.74 30.98
C THR A 159 -26.13 56.54 31.05
N ASP A 160 -25.68 55.36 31.47
CA ASP A 160 -24.26 55.01 31.61
C ASP A 160 -23.87 53.73 30.85
N GLY A 161 -24.85 53.05 30.26
CA GLY A 161 -24.62 51.92 29.37
C GLY A 161 -25.56 51.91 28.16
N THR A 162 -25.86 50.69 27.72
CA THR A 162 -26.78 50.40 26.61
C THR A 162 -27.77 49.33 27.06
N ILE A 163 -28.98 49.38 26.52
CA ILE A 163 -29.99 48.36 26.79
C ILE A 163 -29.58 47.04 26.14
N SER A 164 -29.48 46.00 26.97
CA SER A 164 -29.16 44.64 26.54
C SER A 164 -30.41 43.87 26.10
N THR A 165 -31.51 43.97 26.86
CA THR A 165 -32.74 43.23 26.55
C THR A 165 -34.00 44.04 26.83
N ILE A 166 -35.04 43.84 26.00
CA ILE A 166 -36.42 44.31 26.21
C ILE A 166 -37.34 43.10 26.02
N SER A 167 -38.19 42.81 27.00
CA SER A 167 -39.07 41.64 26.99
C SER A 167 -40.47 41.98 27.50
N TRP A 168 -41.47 41.67 26.69
CA TRP A 168 -42.89 41.88 26.94
C TRP A 168 -43.61 40.60 27.36
N ILE A 169 -44.62 40.78 28.21
CA ILE A 169 -45.60 39.76 28.61
C ILE A 169 -47.01 40.36 28.59
N GLN A 170 -48.01 39.57 28.23
CA GLN A 170 -49.41 39.92 28.52
C GLN A 170 -49.66 39.66 30.00
N SER A 171 -50.18 40.66 30.70
CA SER A 171 -50.39 40.64 32.16
C SER A 171 -51.86 40.50 32.56
N ALA A 172 -52.84 40.75 31.66
CA ALA A 172 -54.26 40.63 31.96
C ALA A 172 -55.14 40.51 30.69
N GLY A 173 -56.40 40.07 30.88
CA GLY A 173 -57.41 39.92 29.83
C GLY A 173 -57.31 38.60 29.08
N ASP A 174 -58.17 38.41 28.08
CA ASP A 174 -58.14 37.23 27.22
C ASP A 174 -56.81 37.14 26.48
N ASN A 175 -56.22 35.95 26.45
CA ASN A 175 -54.92 35.74 25.85
C ASN A 175 -54.98 36.10 24.35
N VAL A 176 -54.08 36.98 23.93
CA VAL A 176 -53.87 37.30 22.53
C VAL A 176 -52.47 36.91 22.12
N ASP A 177 -52.35 36.37 20.91
CA ASP A 177 -51.05 36.18 20.30
C ASP A 177 -50.49 37.55 19.92
N PHE A 178 -49.36 37.89 20.52
CA PHE A 178 -48.63 39.11 20.21
C PHE A 178 -47.21 38.79 19.73
N SER A 179 -46.75 39.58 18.77
CA SER A 179 -45.35 39.59 18.36
C SER A 179 -44.62 40.70 19.11
N GLN A 180 -43.34 40.47 19.41
CA GLN A 180 -42.47 41.50 19.95
C GLN A 180 -41.14 41.53 19.19
N SER A 181 -40.78 42.70 18.65
CA SER A 181 -39.46 42.97 18.08
C SER A 181 -39.06 44.42 18.33
N ASP A 182 -37.77 44.68 18.54
CA ASP A 182 -37.21 46.02 18.74
C ASP A 182 -37.94 46.89 19.78
N GLY A 183 -38.41 46.25 20.87
CA GLY A 183 -39.13 46.92 21.95
C GLY A 183 -40.60 47.23 21.66
N VAL A 184 -41.12 46.85 20.49
CA VAL A 184 -42.53 47.00 20.11
C VAL A 184 -43.27 45.68 20.29
N LEU A 185 -44.39 45.70 21.02
CA LEU A 185 -45.37 44.63 21.09
C LEU A 185 -46.53 44.93 20.14
N SER A 186 -46.94 43.98 19.30
CA SER A 186 -48.11 44.14 18.43
C SER A 186 -48.99 42.91 18.39
N PHE A 187 -50.31 43.14 18.47
CA PHE A 187 -51.36 42.10 18.44
C PHE A 187 -52.57 42.61 17.65
N THR A 188 -53.38 41.70 17.12
CA THR A 188 -54.69 42.04 16.56
C THR A 188 -55.72 41.98 17.68
N ALA A 189 -56.48 43.05 17.87
CA ALA A 189 -57.58 43.10 18.80
C ALA A 189 -58.55 41.94 18.52
N PRO A 190 -58.86 41.08 19.50
CA PRO A 190 -59.71 39.91 19.27
C PRO A 190 -61.12 40.33 18.84
N ASN A 191 -61.81 39.44 18.12
CA ASN A 191 -63.23 39.60 17.91
C ASN A 191 -63.97 39.41 19.24
N VAL A 192 -64.79 40.38 19.63
CA VAL A 192 -65.50 40.35 20.92
C VAL A 192 -66.98 40.65 20.69
N SER A 193 -67.85 39.85 21.33
CA SER A 193 -69.30 40.06 21.30
C SER A 193 -69.76 41.21 22.21
N GLU A 194 -68.89 41.67 23.11
CA GLU A 194 -69.04 42.87 23.93
C GLU A 194 -67.68 43.52 24.27
N ASN A 195 -67.66 44.80 24.64
CA ASN A 195 -66.40 45.53 24.86
C ASN A 195 -65.52 44.91 25.99
N THR A 196 -64.25 44.57 25.72
CA THR A 196 -63.36 43.78 26.62
C THR A 196 -61.95 44.41 26.78
N THR A 197 -61.29 44.32 27.94
CA THR A 197 -59.95 44.96 28.20
C THR A 197 -58.79 43.97 28.31
N LEU A 198 -57.65 44.27 27.67
CA LEU A 198 -56.38 43.52 27.72
C LEU A 198 -55.25 44.32 28.40
N GLY A 199 -54.25 43.66 29.02
CA GLY A 199 -53.12 44.31 29.70
C GLY A 199 -51.75 43.70 29.41
N PHE A 200 -50.70 44.51 29.31
CA PHE A 200 -49.33 44.13 28.95
C PHE A 200 -48.27 44.79 29.85
N SER A 201 -47.14 44.11 30.09
CA SER A 201 -45.99 44.58 30.88
C SER A 201 -44.67 44.32 30.15
N VAL A 202 -43.68 45.21 30.30
CA VAL A 202 -42.34 45.11 29.71
C VAL A 202 -41.25 45.16 30.79
N THR A 203 -40.20 44.36 30.63
CA THR A 203 -38.95 44.39 31.41
C THR A 203 -37.77 44.71 30.52
N VAL A 204 -36.87 45.60 30.98
CA VAL A 204 -35.71 46.07 30.25
C VAL A 204 -34.45 45.93 31.09
N THR A 205 -33.39 45.33 30.57
CA THR A 205 -32.10 45.11 31.27
C THR A 205 -30.94 45.74 30.52
N ASP A 206 -30.01 46.39 31.20
CA ASP A 206 -28.79 46.98 30.62
C ASP A 206 -27.66 45.95 30.38
N ASN A 207 -26.60 46.38 29.70
CA ASN A 207 -25.43 45.57 29.35
C ASN A 207 -24.55 45.19 30.55
N ALA A 208 -24.79 45.74 31.73
CA ALA A 208 -24.12 45.40 32.99
C ALA A 208 -25.05 44.68 33.98
N GLY A 209 -26.25 44.28 33.54
CA GLY A 209 -27.16 43.35 34.20
C GLY A 209 -28.23 43.94 35.12
N LYS A 210 -28.42 45.26 35.24
CA LYS A 210 -29.54 45.83 36.03
C LYS A 210 -30.77 46.06 35.15
N SER A 211 -31.98 46.01 35.74
CA SER A 211 -33.24 46.05 34.99
C SER A 211 -34.36 46.92 35.60
N ALA A 212 -35.34 47.30 34.76
CA ALA A 212 -36.54 48.07 35.09
C ALA A 212 -37.80 47.56 34.35
N GLN A 213 -39.01 47.88 34.83
CA GLN A 213 -40.30 47.40 34.29
C GLN A 213 -41.38 48.49 34.14
N ALA A 214 -42.35 48.31 33.23
CA ALA A 214 -43.56 49.16 33.05
C ALA A 214 -44.77 48.35 32.52
N SER A 215 -46.04 48.78 32.74
CA SER A 215 -47.25 48.11 32.23
C SER A 215 -48.35 49.05 31.67
N LYS A 216 -49.25 48.55 30.80
CA LYS A 216 -50.36 49.28 30.13
C LYS A 216 -51.54 48.38 29.74
N THR A 217 -52.77 48.92 29.70
CA THR A 217 -53.99 48.23 29.20
C THR A 217 -54.59 48.84 27.92
N VAL A 218 -55.36 48.04 27.17
CA VAL A 218 -56.07 48.40 25.92
C VAL A 218 -57.51 47.83 25.94
N LEU A 219 -58.54 48.67 25.76
CA LEU A 219 -59.97 48.29 25.66
C LEU A 219 -60.38 48.00 24.19
N ILE A 220 -60.95 46.84 23.93
CA ILE A 220 -61.43 46.40 22.61
C ILE A 220 -62.95 46.58 22.53
N ASN A 221 -63.45 47.32 21.53
CA ASN A 221 -64.89 47.53 21.34
C ASN A 221 -65.49 46.62 20.24
N GLN A 222 -66.72 46.13 20.43
CA GLN A 222 -67.45 45.31 19.44
C GLN A 222 -67.87 46.10 18.18
N VAL A 223 -68.21 45.40 17.08
CA VAL A 223 -68.69 45.97 15.81
C VAL A 223 -69.99 45.24 15.41
N ASN A 224 -71.04 45.98 14.97
CA ASN A 224 -72.33 45.40 14.55
C ASN A 224 -72.21 44.59 13.25
N SER A 225 -72.94 43.47 13.14
CA SER A 225 -72.95 42.56 12.00
C SER A 225 -74.31 42.57 11.29
N ALA A 226 -74.31 42.62 9.96
CA ALA A 226 -75.55 42.55 9.17
C ALA A 226 -76.19 41.16 9.29
N PRO A 227 -77.53 41.02 9.10
CA PRO A 227 -78.18 39.72 9.23
C PRO A 227 -77.71 38.78 8.12
N THR A 228 -77.78 37.49 8.37
CA THR A 228 -77.55 36.44 7.37
C THR A 228 -78.89 35.96 6.83
N VAL A 229 -78.95 35.65 5.53
CA VAL A 229 -80.11 35.02 4.90
C VAL A 229 -79.67 33.92 3.95
N ILE A 230 -80.31 32.76 4.06
CA ILE A 230 -80.10 31.61 3.19
C ILE A 230 -81.42 31.30 2.49
N VAL A 231 -81.37 31.17 1.17
CA VAL A 231 -82.51 30.69 0.38
C VAL A 231 -82.38 29.19 0.14
N THR A 232 -83.34 28.44 0.66
CA THR A 232 -83.47 26.99 0.42
C THR A 232 -84.53 26.72 -0.65
N GLY A 233 -84.32 25.65 -1.43
CA GLY A 233 -85.17 25.24 -2.56
C GLY A 233 -84.35 24.51 -3.63
N PRO A 234 -84.99 23.82 -4.58
CA PRO A 234 -84.30 23.00 -5.58
C PRO A 234 -83.40 23.87 -6.48
N GLU A 235 -82.24 23.34 -6.88
CA GLU A 235 -81.28 24.01 -7.78
C GLU A 235 -81.63 23.83 -9.25
N LYS A 236 -82.24 22.68 -9.57
CA LYS A 236 -82.66 22.29 -10.90
C LYS A 236 -84.10 21.83 -10.85
N ALA A 237 -84.84 22.08 -11.91
CA ALA A 237 -86.20 21.59 -12.08
C ALA A 237 -86.36 21.09 -13.50
N GLU A 238 -86.99 19.93 -13.66
CA GLU A 238 -87.43 19.47 -14.97
C GLU A 238 -88.79 20.10 -15.29
N LYS A 239 -89.26 19.89 -16.51
CA LYS A 239 -90.52 20.46 -16.98
C LYS A 239 -91.68 20.10 -16.02
N ASP A 240 -92.50 21.10 -15.68
CA ASP A 240 -93.71 21.02 -14.85
C ASP A 240 -93.49 20.76 -13.35
N ASP A 241 -92.24 20.63 -12.89
CA ASP A 241 -91.90 20.51 -11.46
C ASP A 241 -92.39 21.72 -10.65
N SER A 242 -92.94 21.47 -9.46
CA SER A 242 -93.32 22.52 -8.49
C SER A 242 -92.11 22.93 -7.66
N VAL A 243 -91.73 24.21 -7.73
CA VAL A 243 -90.58 24.79 -7.04
C VAL A 243 -91.02 25.72 -5.91
N THR A 244 -90.52 25.49 -4.70
CA THR A 244 -90.72 26.37 -3.54
C THR A 244 -89.38 26.85 -3.01
N LEU A 245 -89.24 28.16 -2.81
CA LEU A 245 -88.05 28.80 -2.24
C LEU A 245 -88.38 29.44 -0.89
N VAL A 246 -87.57 29.19 0.14
CA VAL A 246 -87.77 29.69 1.50
C VAL A 246 -86.53 30.45 1.97
N ALA A 247 -86.72 31.64 2.52
CA ALA A 247 -85.66 32.44 3.13
C ALA A 247 -85.64 32.16 4.63
N ASP A 248 -84.50 31.65 5.10
CA ASP A 248 -84.16 31.51 6.51
C ASP A 248 -83.16 32.60 6.86
N ALA A 249 -83.54 33.52 7.75
CA ALA A 249 -82.71 34.65 8.12
C ALA A 249 -82.45 34.72 9.62
N GLN A 250 -81.19 35.00 9.97
CA GLN A 250 -80.71 35.06 11.35
C GLN A 250 -79.78 36.24 11.52
N ASP A 251 -79.87 36.89 12.67
CA ASP A 251 -78.97 37.95 13.08
C ASP A 251 -78.15 37.48 14.29
N SER A 252 -76.84 37.64 14.22
CA SER A 252 -75.88 37.11 15.20
C SER A 252 -75.73 37.98 16.43
N ASP A 253 -76.03 39.27 16.30
CA ASP A 253 -75.91 40.29 17.35
C ASP A 253 -77.20 41.10 17.57
N GLY A 254 -78.24 40.89 16.75
CA GLY A 254 -79.55 41.54 16.88
C GLY A 254 -80.76 40.65 16.50
N SER A 255 -81.77 41.24 15.85
CA SER A 255 -83.02 40.59 15.41
C SER A 255 -83.47 41.06 14.01
N ILE A 256 -84.17 40.19 13.26
CA ILE A 256 -84.65 40.50 11.90
C ILE A 256 -85.89 41.40 11.90
N ASN A 257 -85.85 42.48 11.11
CA ASN A 257 -86.92 43.45 10.94
C ASN A 257 -87.82 43.17 9.71
N SER A 258 -87.27 42.77 8.54
CA SER A 258 -88.09 42.48 7.33
C SER A 258 -87.44 41.54 6.30
N ILE A 259 -88.26 40.85 5.47
CA ILE A 259 -87.85 39.97 4.35
C ILE A 259 -88.68 40.31 3.08
N THR A 260 -88.04 40.51 1.93
CA THR A 260 -88.71 40.89 0.66
C THR A 260 -88.15 40.14 -0.55
N TRP A 261 -89.00 39.69 -1.50
CA TRP A 261 -88.60 38.88 -2.67
C TRP A 261 -88.85 39.58 -4.01
N GLN A 262 -87.99 39.32 -5.01
CA GLN A 262 -88.12 39.83 -6.37
C GLN A 262 -87.57 38.83 -7.42
N GLN A 263 -88.34 38.50 -8.46
CA GLN A 263 -87.80 37.81 -9.65
C GLN A 263 -87.00 38.81 -10.49
N THR A 264 -85.77 38.43 -10.86
CA THR A 264 -84.83 39.33 -11.56
C THR A 264 -84.45 38.84 -12.97
N SER A 265 -84.58 37.54 -13.26
CA SER A 265 -84.23 36.98 -14.58
C SER A 265 -84.99 35.67 -14.90
N GLY A 266 -84.91 35.26 -16.17
CA GLY A 266 -85.52 34.06 -16.73
C GLY A 266 -86.94 34.29 -17.27
N PRO A 267 -87.57 33.24 -17.83
CA PRO A 267 -88.99 33.25 -18.16
C PRO A 267 -89.81 33.72 -16.96
N VAL A 268 -90.77 34.63 -17.19
CA VAL A 268 -91.68 35.09 -16.14
C VAL A 268 -92.52 33.90 -15.68
N VAL A 269 -92.52 33.64 -14.37
CA VAL A 269 -93.33 32.60 -13.75
C VAL A 269 -94.37 33.24 -12.84
N GLU A 270 -95.55 32.63 -12.72
CA GLU A 270 -96.54 33.08 -11.72
C GLU A 270 -96.09 32.67 -10.31
N LEU A 271 -96.04 33.62 -9.38
CA LEU A 271 -95.57 33.42 -8.00
C LEU A 271 -96.70 33.47 -6.98
N THR A 272 -96.62 32.58 -5.98
CA THR A 272 -97.39 32.69 -4.72
C THR A 272 -96.41 32.98 -3.57
N GLN A 273 -96.64 34.03 -2.76
CA GLN A 273 -95.70 34.49 -1.71
C GLN A 273 -96.31 34.44 -0.30
N THR A 274 -95.50 34.08 0.70
CA THR A 274 -95.74 34.20 2.15
C THR A 274 -94.73 35.15 2.81
N GLU A 275 -94.76 35.32 4.14
CA GLU A 275 -93.78 36.16 4.88
C GLU A 275 -92.32 35.73 4.65
N THR A 276 -92.06 34.43 4.45
CA THR A 276 -90.68 33.90 4.33
C THR A 276 -90.42 33.10 3.06
N SER A 277 -91.42 32.84 2.20
CA SER A 277 -91.26 31.95 1.02
C SER A 277 -92.01 32.39 -0.24
N ILE A 278 -91.56 31.89 -1.41
CA ILE A 278 -92.22 32.00 -2.72
C ILE A 278 -92.33 30.63 -3.41
N SER A 279 -93.32 30.40 -4.27
CA SER A 279 -93.45 29.16 -5.09
C SER A 279 -93.93 29.40 -6.53
N PHE A 280 -93.51 28.54 -7.47
CA PHE A 280 -93.86 28.54 -8.92
C PHE A 280 -93.72 27.14 -9.58
N ASN A 281 -94.22 26.96 -10.81
CA ASN A 281 -94.02 25.75 -11.64
C ASN A 281 -92.97 25.96 -12.75
N ALA A 282 -92.11 24.97 -12.99
CA ALA A 282 -91.01 25.02 -13.95
C ALA A 282 -91.47 24.98 -15.44
N PRO A 283 -91.05 25.92 -16.29
CA PRO A 283 -91.45 25.98 -17.70
C PRO A 283 -90.74 24.94 -18.60
N THR A 284 -91.12 24.81 -19.88
CA THR A 284 -90.37 24.00 -20.87
C THR A 284 -89.26 24.82 -21.54
N VAL A 285 -88.07 24.23 -21.74
CA VAL A 285 -86.90 24.91 -22.35
C VAL A 285 -86.20 24.01 -23.38
N ALA A 286 -85.61 24.59 -24.43
CA ALA A 286 -84.91 23.85 -25.50
C ALA A 286 -83.44 23.53 -25.17
N GLN A 287 -82.89 24.21 -24.16
CA GLN A 287 -81.56 24.05 -23.59
C GLN A 287 -81.63 24.53 -22.14
N ASN A 288 -80.68 24.13 -21.29
CA ASN A 288 -80.68 24.50 -19.87
C ASN A 288 -80.83 26.03 -19.69
N THR A 289 -81.85 26.49 -18.97
CA THR A 289 -82.19 27.93 -18.84
C THR A 289 -82.42 28.31 -17.37
N ASN A 290 -81.89 29.45 -16.94
CA ASN A 290 -81.96 29.89 -15.53
C ASN A 290 -83.17 30.80 -15.25
N VAL A 291 -83.84 30.58 -14.13
CA VAL A 291 -84.83 31.50 -13.51
C VAL A 291 -84.27 32.00 -12.18
N THR A 292 -84.32 33.30 -11.90
CA THR A 292 -83.58 33.90 -10.79
C THR A 292 -84.40 34.82 -9.88
N PHE A 293 -84.27 34.64 -8.57
CA PHE A 293 -84.94 35.41 -7.51
C PHE A 293 -83.94 36.02 -6.55
N VAL A 294 -84.21 37.22 -6.04
CA VAL A 294 -83.45 37.89 -4.99
C VAL A 294 -84.36 38.11 -3.79
N VAL A 295 -83.89 37.70 -2.60
CA VAL A 295 -84.48 38.07 -1.31
C VAL A 295 -83.60 39.10 -0.62
N THR A 296 -84.20 40.13 0.00
CA THR A 296 -83.50 41.12 0.84
C THR A 296 -84.05 41.07 2.26
N VAL A 297 -83.14 41.03 3.23
CA VAL A 297 -83.42 40.98 4.68
C VAL A 297 -82.74 42.15 5.40
N THR A 298 -83.39 42.70 6.41
CA THR A 298 -82.92 43.86 7.20
C THR A 298 -83.03 43.56 8.69
N ASP A 299 -82.01 43.88 9.48
CA ASP A 299 -82.01 43.75 10.95
C ASP A 299 -82.60 44.97 11.67
N ASP A 300 -82.60 44.94 13.01
CA ASP A 300 -83.09 46.00 13.89
C ASP A 300 -82.15 47.21 14.00
N ASP A 301 -80.87 47.06 13.65
CA ASP A 301 -79.88 48.15 13.52
C ASP A 301 -79.78 48.72 12.09
N ASN A 302 -80.70 48.32 11.20
CA ASN A 302 -80.85 48.70 9.79
C ASN A 302 -79.72 48.24 8.85
N ALA A 303 -78.87 47.32 9.26
CA ALA A 303 -78.00 46.64 8.30
C ALA A 303 -78.82 45.62 7.49
N THR A 304 -78.46 45.49 6.21
CA THR A 304 -79.22 44.69 5.25
C THR A 304 -78.33 43.66 4.60
N ASN A 305 -78.90 42.50 4.27
CA ASN A 305 -78.25 41.49 3.44
C ASN A 305 -79.24 40.95 2.41
N ASN A 306 -78.74 40.48 1.27
CA ASN A 306 -79.55 39.87 0.23
C ASN A 306 -79.00 38.50 -0.16
N ALA A 307 -79.88 37.62 -0.61
CA ALA A 307 -79.50 36.34 -1.19
C ALA A 307 -80.22 36.15 -2.53
N GLN A 308 -79.50 35.61 -3.50
CA GLN A 308 -80.06 35.24 -4.79
C GLN A 308 -80.20 33.73 -4.86
N LYS A 309 -81.31 33.26 -5.45
CA LYS A 309 -81.50 31.85 -5.80
C LYS A 309 -81.79 31.73 -7.28
N ILE A 310 -81.00 30.90 -7.94
CA ILE A 310 -81.18 30.50 -9.33
C ILE A 310 -81.75 29.08 -9.33
N VAL A 311 -82.75 28.84 -10.17
CA VAL A 311 -83.27 27.52 -10.49
C VAL A 311 -83.04 27.28 -11.97
N VAL A 312 -82.24 26.26 -12.31
CA VAL A 312 -81.94 25.89 -13.70
C VAL A 312 -82.98 24.90 -14.20
N ILE A 313 -83.65 25.24 -15.29
CA ILE A 313 -84.59 24.36 -15.96
C ILE A 313 -83.81 23.53 -17.00
N LEU A 314 -83.84 22.20 -16.93
CA LEU A 314 -82.95 21.30 -17.71
C LEU A 314 -83.50 20.82 -19.09
N ALA A 315 -82.58 20.43 -19.99
CA ALA A 315 -82.76 19.74 -21.29
C ALA A 315 -82.04 18.35 -21.33
N PRO A 316 -82.36 17.39 -22.24
CA PRO A 316 -81.87 15.96 -22.22
C PRO A 316 -80.42 15.63 -22.78
N ASN A 317 -79.75 14.46 -22.48
CA ASN A 317 -78.30 14.04 -22.75
C ASN A 317 -78.05 12.70 -23.56
N ASN A 318 -76.86 12.48 -24.20
CA ASN A 318 -76.35 11.34 -25.03
C ASN A 318 -74.84 10.94 -24.76
N PRO A 319 -74.35 9.70 -25.06
CA PRO A 319 -72.98 9.18 -24.74
C PRO A 319 -71.85 9.28 -25.83
N PRO A 320 -70.54 9.10 -25.48
CA PRO A 320 -69.38 9.20 -26.40
C PRO A 320 -68.97 7.89 -27.13
N THR A 321 -68.12 7.97 -28.17
CA THR A 321 -67.64 6.87 -29.04
C THR A 321 -66.10 6.81 -29.21
N ALA A 322 -65.47 5.62 -29.28
CA ALA A 322 -64.00 5.42 -29.38
C ALA A 322 -63.60 4.15 -30.19
N ASP A 323 -62.41 4.16 -30.84
CA ASP A 323 -61.84 3.05 -31.65
C ASP A 323 -60.67 2.29 -30.95
N ASP A 324 -60.46 1.00 -31.27
CA ASP A 324 -59.33 0.18 -30.80
C ASP A 324 -57.97 0.61 -31.41
N VAL A 325 -56.87 0.43 -30.68
CA VAL A 325 -55.51 0.86 -31.06
C VAL A 325 -54.49 -0.28 -30.97
N ASN A 326 -53.58 -0.38 -31.94
CA ASN A 326 -52.48 -1.35 -31.96
C ASN A 326 -51.13 -0.63 -32.10
N ILE A 327 -50.15 -0.96 -31.25
CA ILE A 327 -48.81 -0.35 -31.26
C ILE A 327 -47.69 -1.40 -31.21
N ASN A 328 -46.57 -1.09 -31.85
CA ASN A 328 -45.32 -1.84 -31.72
C ASN A 328 -44.32 -1.01 -30.91
N VAL A 329 -43.72 -1.59 -29.88
CA VAL A 329 -42.79 -0.90 -28.97
C VAL A 329 -41.42 -1.56 -29.03
N GLN A 330 -40.36 -0.75 -29.12
CA GLN A 330 -38.98 -1.28 -29.07
C GLN A 330 -38.66 -1.76 -27.64
N TYR A 331 -37.91 -2.86 -27.52
CA TYR A 331 -37.52 -3.44 -26.24
C TYR A 331 -36.90 -2.39 -25.30
N ASN A 332 -37.43 -2.31 -24.07
CA ASN A 332 -37.04 -1.33 -23.05
C ASN A 332 -37.11 0.17 -23.47
N GLN A 333 -37.82 0.51 -24.55
CA GLN A 333 -37.99 1.90 -25.01
C GLN A 333 -39.46 2.34 -24.97
N ALA A 334 -39.70 3.63 -24.76
CA ALA A 334 -41.05 4.19 -24.80
C ALA A 334 -41.52 4.42 -26.25
N THR A 335 -42.83 4.36 -26.50
CA THR A 335 -43.44 4.64 -27.81
C THR A 335 -44.69 5.50 -27.65
N GLU A 336 -44.83 6.51 -28.52
CA GLU A 336 -46.01 7.38 -28.55
C GLU A 336 -47.16 6.78 -29.35
N PHE A 337 -48.40 7.04 -28.93
CA PHE A 337 -49.61 6.70 -29.65
C PHE A 337 -50.71 7.75 -29.47
N SER A 338 -51.77 7.69 -30.27
CA SER A 338 -52.88 8.65 -30.23
C SER A 338 -54.22 7.91 -30.25
N LEU A 339 -55.22 8.46 -29.58
CA LEU A 339 -56.59 7.92 -29.52
C LEU A 339 -57.54 8.72 -30.40
N VAL A 340 -58.58 8.06 -30.93
CA VAL A 340 -59.65 8.69 -31.71
C VAL A 340 -60.97 8.52 -30.96
N VAL A 341 -61.50 9.63 -30.42
CA VAL A 341 -62.69 9.65 -29.55
C VAL A 341 -63.59 10.84 -29.90
N SER A 342 -64.92 10.67 -29.88
CA SER A 342 -65.89 11.74 -30.20
C SER A 342 -67.20 11.66 -29.40
N ASP A 343 -67.83 12.81 -29.11
CA ASP A 343 -69.08 12.95 -28.36
C ASP A 343 -70.13 13.79 -29.11
N ALA A 344 -71.42 13.40 -29.06
CA ALA A 344 -72.49 14.00 -29.83
C ALA A 344 -73.09 15.28 -29.21
N ASP A 345 -73.05 15.41 -27.88
CA ASP A 345 -73.49 16.60 -27.15
C ASP A 345 -72.33 17.61 -26.95
N ASN A 346 -71.15 17.23 -27.45
CA ASN A 346 -69.91 17.99 -27.41
C ASN A 346 -69.41 18.19 -25.96
N ASP A 347 -69.70 17.20 -25.11
CA ASP A 347 -69.21 17.08 -23.74
C ASP A 347 -67.72 16.69 -23.75
N SER A 348 -67.00 17.07 -22.69
CA SER A 348 -65.58 16.75 -22.56
C SER A 348 -65.38 15.27 -22.23
N VAL A 349 -64.64 14.55 -23.07
CA VAL A 349 -64.35 13.12 -22.86
C VAL A 349 -63.06 12.94 -22.09
N GLN A 350 -63.05 12.01 -21.13
CA GLN A 350 -61.89 11.62 -20.32
C GLN A 350 -61.53 10.16 -20.60
N ILE A 351 -60.23 9.85 -20.62
CA ILE A 351 -59.71 8.50 -20.84
C ILE A 351 -59.23 7.91 -19.52
N ASP A 352 -59.75 6.73 -19.18
CA ASP A 352 -59.31 5.93 -18.05
C ASP A 352 -58.52 4.70 -18.56
N PHE A 353 -57.27 4.59 -18.11
CA PHE A 353 -56.33 3.53 -18.51
C PHE A 353 -56.41 2.27 -17.63
N GLY A 354 -57.24 2.29 -16.58
CA GLY A 354 -57.34 1.22 -15.60
C GLY A 354 -56.16 1.18 -14.61
N ASP A 355 -56.38 0.51 -13.46
CA ASP A 355 -55.40 0.47 -12.37
C ASP A 355 -54.31 -0.61 -12.53
N ASP A 356 -54.49 -1.58 -13.44
CA ASP A 356 -53.59 -2.72 -13.61
C ASP A 356 -52.91 -2.73 -15.00
N LEU A 357 -51.76 -2.05 -15.08
CA LEU A 357 -50.90 -2.04 -16.26
C LEU A 357 -49.81 -3.13 -16.24
N ASN A 358 -49.84 -4.09 -15.29
CA ASN A 358 -48.87 -5.17 -15.15
C ASN A 358 -47.38 -4.71 -15.22
N GLY A 359 -47.07 -3.57 -14.59
CA GLY A 359 -45.72 -3.00 -14.56
C GLY A 359 -45.35 -2.10 -15.75
N ALA A 360 -46.23 -1.96 -16.75
CA ALA A 360 -46.09 -0.95 -17.80
C ALA A 360 -46.47 0.44 -17.27
N GLN A 361 -46.05 1.49 -17.95
CA GLN A 361 -46.41 2.88 -17.62
C GLN A 361 -47.00 3.57 -18.85
N ILE A 362 -48.13 4.25 -18.67
CA ILE A 362 -48.70 5.14 -19.69
C ILE A 362 -48.66 6.55 -19.12
N SER A 363 -48.08 7.48 -19.88
CA SER A 363 -47.99 8.90 -19.52
C SER A 363 -48.67 9.77 -20.56
N VAL A 364 -49.32 10.83 -20.09
CA VAL A 364 -50.01 11.80 -20.96
C VAL A 364 -48.97 12.73 -21.58
N ILE A 365 -48.95 12.82 -22.90
CA ILE A 365 -48.11 13.78 -23.65
C ILE A 365 -48.92 15.05 -23.89
N ASP A 366 -50.14 14.89 -24.41
CA ASP A 366 -51.07 15.99 -24.69
C ASP A 366 -52.50 15.47 -24.55
N ASP A 367 -53.16 15.88 -23.47
CA ASP A 367 -54.54 15.48 -23.14
C ASP A 367 -55.56 16.06 -24.14
N GLN A 368 -55.28 17.24 -24.72
CA GLN A 368 -56.19 17.87 -25.69
C GLN A 368 -56.09 17.20 -27.07
N ALA A 369 -54.90 16.72 -27.44
CA ALA A 369 -54.69 15.98 -28.68
C ALA A 369 -54.87 14.45 -28.52
N LEU A 370 -55.23 13.99 -27.31
CA LEU A 370 -55.32 12.57 -26.95
C LEU A 370 -54.05 11.78 -27.35
N ARG A 371 -52.87 12.33 -27.06
CA ARG A 371 -51.55 11.73 -27.31
C ARG A 371 -50.91 11.23 -26.02
N PHE A 372 -50.42 10.01 -26.04
CA PHE A 372 -49.89 9.30 -24.88
C PHE A 372 -48.57 8.60 -25.20
N SER A 373 -47.74 8.34 -24.19
CA SER A 373 -46.51 7.54 -24.29
C SER A 373 -46.65 6.27 -23.47
N TYR A 374 -46.47 5.12 -24.11
CA TYR A 374 -46.40 3.81 -23.47
C TYR A 374 -44.95 3.41 -23.23
N THR A 375 -44.63 3.00 -22.01
CA THR A 375 -43.34 2.41 -21.63
C THR A 375 -43.58 0.97 -21.16
N PRO A 376 -42.95 -0.04 -21.79
CA PRO A 376 -43.13 -1.44 -21.42
C PRO A 376 -42.50 -1.73 -20.05
N PRO A 377 -42.92 -2.80 -19.35
CA PRO A 377 -42.21 -3.29 -18.18
C PRO A 377 -40.78 -3.67 -18.55
N ALA A 378 -39.82 -3.41 -17.65
CA ALA A 378 -38.42 -3.73 -17.90
C ALA A 378 -38.24 -5.22 -18.22
N ASN A 379 -37.52 -5.50 -19.31
CA ASN A 379 -37.18 -6.84 -19.79
C ASN A 379 -38.39 -7.73 -20.16
N SER A 380 -39.54 -7.13 -20.50
CA SER A 380 -40.72 -7.85 -20.98
C SER A 380 -40.68 -8.06 -22.50
N ILE A 381 -40.93 -9.29 -22.94
CA ILE A 381 -41.02 -9.67 -24.38
C ILE A 381 -42.40 -10.21 -24.77
N THR A 382 -43.33 -10.29 -23.82
CA THR A 382 -44.66 -10.87 -24.04
C THR A 382 -45.64 -9.79 -24.55
N PRO A 383 -46.39 -10.03 -25.65
CA PRO A 383 -47.45 -9.13 -26.07
C PRO A 383 -48.52 -8.93 -24.98
N GLN A 384 -49.08 -7.72 -24.88
CA GLN A 384 -50.06 -7.34 -23.87
C GLN A 384 -51.26 -6.62 -24.49
N SER A 385 -52.43 -6.75 -23.86
CA SER A 385 -53.66 -6.05 -24.25
C SER A 385 -54.28 -5.38 -23.03
N TYR A 386 -54.64 -4.11 -23.15
CA TYR A 386 -55.23 -3.30 -22.08
C TYR A 386 -56.62 -2.79 -22.50
N THR A 387 -57.62 -2.94 -21.63
CA THR A 387 -58.97 -2.37 -21.85
C THR A 387 -59.02 -0.95 -21.28
N LEU A 388 -59.39 0.01 -22.12
CA LEU A 388 -59.47 1.44 -21.83
C LEU A 388 -60.93 1.92 -21.85
N LYS A 389 -61.22 3.03 -21.16
CA LYS A 389 -62.57 3.63 -21.08
C LYS A 389 -62.56 5.09 -21.50
N ALA A 390 -63.57 5.51 -22.27
CA ALA A 390 -63.86 6.90 -22.62
C ALA A 390 -65.20 7.32 -21.98
N THR A 391 -65.20 8.38 -21.16
CA THR A 391 -66.40 8.86 -20.43
C THR A 391 -66.65 10.35 -20.58
N ASP A 392 -67.92 10.75 -20.71
CA ASP A 392 -68.40 12.14 -20.78
C ASP A 392 -68.97 12.65 -19.44
N THR A 393 -68.60 12.00 -18.33
CA THR A 393 -69.09 12.19 -16.95
C THR A 393 -70.47 11.60 -16.61
N LYS A 394 -71.27 11.17 -17.58
CA LYS A 394 -72.58 10.51 -17.32
C LYS A 394 -72.68 9.12 -17.90
N ASP A 395 -72.13 8.92 -19.08
CA ASP A 395 -72.08 7.65 -19.80
C ASP A 395 -70.63 7.28 -20.16
N THR A 396 -70.40 6.03 -20.59
CA THR A 396 -69.05 5.48 -20.82
C THR A 396 -69.04 4.45 -21.96
N THR A 397 -67.95 4.42 -22.73
CA THR A 397 -67.66 3.42 -23.78
C THR A 397 -66.28 2.77 -23.55
N GLU A 398 -66.15 1.46 -23.77
CA GLU A 398 -64.90 0.68 -23.63
C GLU A 398 -64.25 0.38 -25.00
N PHE A 399 -62.91 0.33 -25.06
CA PHE A 399 -62.09 -0.02 -26.24
C PHE A 399 -60.74 -0.64 -25.82
N VAL A 400 -59.93 -1.17 -26.75
CA VAL A 400 -58.71 -1.95 -26.44
C VAL A 400 -57.43 -1.34 -27.03
N LEU A 401 -56.34 -1.36 -26.25
CA LEU A 401 -54.96 -1.09 -26.68
C LEU A 401 -54.16 -2.41 -26.72
N ASN A 402 -53.73 -2.84 -27.91
CA ASN A 402 -52.84 -4.00 -28.08
C ASN A 402 -51.39 -3.56 -28.31
N VAL A 403 -50.47 -4.13 -27.54
CA VAL A 403 -49.03 -3.82 -27.57
C VAL A 403 -48.22 -5.06 -27.94
N THR A 404 -47.39 -4.94 -28.98
CA THR A 404 -46.40 -5.96 -29.34
C THR A 404 -44.99 -5.42 -29.10
N VAL A 405 -44.15 -6.16 -28.38
CA VAL A 405 -42.73 -5.79 -28.18
C VAL A 405 -41.91 -6.33 -29.35
N VAL A 406 -41.08 -5.48 -29.95
CA VAL A 406 -40.14 -5.80 -31.03
C VAL A 406 -38.74 -5.34 -30.63
N ASP A 407 -37.69 -5.93 -31.19
CA ASP A 407 -36.31 -5.51 -30.93
C ASP A 407 -35.46 -5.54 -32.19
N SER A 408 -35.43 -4.39 -32.86
CA SER A 408 -34.67 -4.17 -34.09
C SER A 408 -33.22 -3.72 -33.86
N THR A 409 -32.80 -3.60 -32.60
CA THR A 409 -31.45 -3.16 -32.24
C THR A 409 -30.54 -4.36 -31.95
N PRO A 410 -29.30 -4.40 -32.49
CA PRO A 410 -28.34 -5.43 -32.14
C PRO A 410 -28.00 -5.38 -30.65
N ALA A 411 -27.94 -6.54 -30.03
CA ALA A 411 -27.48 -6.65 -28.65
C ALA A 411 -26.01 -6.21 -28.49
N THR A 412 -25.63 -5.90 -27.26
CA THR A 412 -24.25 -5.62 -26.86
C THR A 412 -23.88 -6.50 -25.66
N ILE A 413 -22.60 -6.67 -25.40
CA ILE A 413 -22.14 -7.31 -24.15
C ILE A 413 -22.17 -6.24 -23.06
N SER A 414 -22.98 -6.48 -22.03
CA SER A 414 -23.08 -5.59 -20.88
C SER A 414 -21.99 -5.86 -19.85
N ASN A 415 -21.60 -7.14 -19.69
CA ASN A 415 -20.51 -7.54 -18.81
C ASN A 415 -19.90 -8.89 -19.24
N VAL A 416 -18.61 -9.08 -19.00
CA VAL A 416 -17.93 -10.39 -19.01
C VAL A 416 -17.13 -10.54 -17.74
N THR A 417 -17.15 -11.71 -17.11
CA THR A 417 -16.23 -12.06 -16.03
C THR A 417 -15.57 -13.39 -16.37
N PRO A 418 -14.26 -13.55 -16.12
CA PRO A 418 -13.35 -12.55 -15.55
C PRO A 418 -13.01 -11.44 -16.56
N GLN A 419 -12.80 -10.23 -16.05
CA GLN A 419 -12.30 -9.08 -16.83
C GLN A 419 -10.77 -9.04 -16.78
N ASN A 420 -10.17 -8.23 -17.66
CA ASN A 420 -8.76 -7.85 -17.51
C ASN A 420 -8.60 -6.98 -16.25
N SER A 421 -8.40 -7.62 -15.10
CA SER A 421 -7.91 -7.00 -13.87
C SER A 421 -6.47 -7.43 -13.63
N ASN A 422 -5.70 -6.62 -12.89
CA ASN A 422 -4.39 -7.05 -12.37
C ASN A 422 -4.51 -8.23 -11.38
N GLU A 423 -5.73 -8.70 -11.10
CA GLU A 423 -6.01 -9.86 -10.25
C GLU A 423 -6.00 -11.14 -11.09
N PRO A 424 -5.38 -12.22 -10.59
CA PRO A 424 -5.26 -13.49 -11.29
C PRO A 424 -6.58 -14.22 -11.43
N VAL A 425 -6.75 -14.94 -12.54
CA VAL A 425 -7.92 -15.79 -12.78
C VAL A 425 -7.53 -17.24 -12.60
N PHE A 426 -8.09 -17.96 -11.64
CA PHE A 426 -7.78 -19.38 -11.50
C PHE A 426 -8.20 -20.16 -12.75
N VAL A 427 -7.42 -21.18 -13.12
CA VAL A 427 -7.66 -22.06 -14.29
C VAL A 427 -9.01 -22.78 -14.32
N ASP A 428 -9.77 -22.79 -13.22
CA ASP A 428 -11.12 -23.34 -13.10
C ASP A 428 -12.23 -22.28 -13.07
N SER A 429 -11.87 -20.99 -13.18
CA SER A 429 -12.82 -19.88 -13.13
C SER A 429 -13.77 -19.91 -14.32
N PRO A 430 -15.10 -19.90 -14.11
CA PRO A 430 -16.05 -19.88 -15.21
C PRO A 430 -16.06 -18.53 -15.94
N VAL A 431 -16.25 -18.57 -17.25
CA VAL A 431 -16.47 -17.38 -18.09
C VAL A 431 -17.97 -17.08 -18.12
N SER A 432 -18.37 -15.96 -17.51
CA SER A 432 -19.73 -15.45 -17.53
C SER A 432 -19.86 -14.30 -18.51
N ILE A 433 -20.89 -14.32 -19.37
CA ILE A 433 -21.19 -13.24 -20.31
C ILE A 433 -22.64 -12.80 -20.11
N THR A 434 -22.85 -11.52 -19.82
CA THR A 434 -24.17 -10.87 -19.73
C THR A 434 -24.35 -9.95 -20.93
N PHE A 435 -25.56 -9.97 -21.52
CA PHE A 435 -25.92 -9.17 -22.69
C PHE A 435 -26.76 -7.95 -22.30
N SER A 436 -26.93 -6.97 -23.19
CA SER A 436 -27.86 -5.85 -22.98
C SER A 436 -29.33 -6.28 -23.14
N ASP A 437 -29.58 -7.33 -23.92
CA ASP A 437 -30.91 -7.79 -24.32
C ASP A 437 -31.14 -9.26 -23.94
N ILE A 438 -32.36 -9.75 -24.22
CA ILE A 438 -32.71 -11.16 -24.08
C ILE A 438 -32.33 -11.88 -25.38
N MET A 439 -31.54 -12.94 -25.27
CA MET A 439 -30.93 -13.69 -26.37
C MET A 439 -31.65 -15.01 -26.63
N LEU A 440 -31.61 -15.50 -27.88
CA LEU A 440 -32.18 -16.78 -28.29
C LEU A 440 -31.22 -17.94 -28.01
N VAL A 441 -31.65 -18.90 -27.20
CA VAL A 441 -30.88 -20.14 -26.91
C VAL A 441 -30.61 -20.93 -28.20
N SER A 442 -31.52 -20.91 -29.17
CA SER A 442 -31.37 -21.61 -30.45
C SER A 442 -30.22 -21.07 -31.32
N THR A 443 -29.74 -19.86 -31.05
CA THR A 443 -28.59 -19.23 -31.75
C THR A 443 -27.29 -19.34 -30.95
N LEU A 444 -27.35 -19.83 -29.71
CA LEU A 444 -26.19 -20.05 -28.86
C LEU A 444 -25.50 -21.37 -29.24
N ALA A 445 -24.32 -21.24 -29.82
CA ALA A 445 -23.39 -22.34 -30.08
C ALA A 445 -22.03 -22.06 -29.41
N VAL A 446 -21.39 -23.11 -28.91
CA VAL A 446 -20.01 -23.09 -28.39
C VAL A 446 -19.19 -24.20 -29.04
N ASN A 447 -17.86 -24.07 -29.01
CA ASN A 447 -16.97 -25.11 -29.51
C ASN A 447 -17.04 -26.35 -28.60
N SER A 448 -17.45 -27.51 -29.13
CA SER A 448 -17.51 -28.76 -28.37
C SER A 448 -16.17 -29.50 -28.26
N SER A 449 -15.16 -29.06 -29.03
CA SER A 449 -13.80 -29.58 -29.01
C SER A 449 -12.82 -28.47 -29.38
N SER A 450 -11.60 -28.52 -28.83
CA SER A 450 -10.55 -27.57 -29.19
C SER A 450 -10.18 -27.69 -30.67
N GLY A 451 -10.02 -26.57 -31.38
CA GLY A 451 -9.72 -26.56 -32.81
C GLY A 451 -10.30 -25.35 -33.54
N THR A 452 -10.87 -25.53 -34.73
CA THR A 452 -11.43 -24.42 -35.51
C THR A 452 -12.57 -23.71 -34.77
N CYS A 453 -12.51 -22.38 -34.70
CA CYS A 453 -13.54 -21.55 -34.07
C CYS A 453 -14.86 -21.57 -34.86
N THR A 454 -15.93 -22.13 -34.30
CA THR A 454 -17.24 -22.28 -34.98
C THR A 454 -18.45 -21.89 -34.12
N GLY A 455 -18.28 -21.71 -32.80
CA GLY A 455 -19.35 -21.28 -31.90
C GLY A 455 -19.74 -19.81 -32.05
N SER A 456 -20.96 -19.45 -31.62
CA SER A 456 -21.40 -18.07 -31.44
C SER A 456 -20.69 -17.34 -30.28
N VAL A 457 -20.23 -18.12 -29.28
CA VAL A 457 -19.36 -17.66 -28.20
C VAL A 457 -18.10 -18.51 -28.22
N GLN A 458 -16.95 -17.84 -28.16
CA GLN A 458 -15.65 -18.42 -28.44
C GLN A 458 -14.61 -17.90 -27.44
N VAL A 459 -13.71 -18.78 -27.01
CA VAL A 459 -12.55 -18.44 -26.17
C VAL A 459 -11.28 -19.01 -26.81
N SER A 460 -10.23 -18.21 -26.86
CA SER A 460 -8.98 -18.55 -27.57
C SER A 460 -7.75 -17.96 -26.88
N ALA A 461 -6.63 -18.70 -26.88
CA ALA A 461 -5.32 -18.24 -26.42
C ALA A 461 -4.44 -17.67 -27.55
N ASP A 462 -4.82 -17.86 -28.82
CA ASP A 462 -3.95 -17.64 -29.99
C ASP A 462 -4.58 -16.69 -31.02
N ASN A 463 -5.33 -15.72 -30.50
CA ASN A 463 -6.05 -14.72 -31.29
C ASN A 463 -7.02 -15.33 -32.32
N PHE A 464 -7.72 -16.39 -31.90
CA PHE A 464 -8.73 -17.14 -32.66
C PHE A 464 -8.20 -17.90 -33.88
N THR A 465 -6.93 -18.30 -33.84
CA THR A 465 -6.42 -19.33 -34.77
C THR A 465 -7.04 -20.69 -34.42
N THR A 466 -7.12 -20.97 -33.12
CA THR A 466 -7.88 -22.07 -32.53
C THR A 466 -8.77 -21.57 -31.38
N CYS A 467 -9.83 -22.30 -31.07
CA CYS A 467 -10.73 -22.04 -29.96
C CYS A 467 -10.81 -23.26 -29.05
N LEU A 468 -10.96 -23.03 -27.75
CA LEU A 468 -11.10 -24.06 -26.72
C LEU A 468 -12.42 -24.83 -26.85
N ALA A 469 -12.44 -26.06 -26.33
CA ALA A 469 -13.67 -26.74 -25.98
C ALA A 469 -14.35 -26.02 -24.79
N LEU A 470 -15.64 -25.72 -24.91
CA LEU A 470 -16.43 -24.99 -23.91
C LEU A 470 -17.66 -25.81 -23.51
N THR A 471 -18.00 -25.78 -22.23
CA THR A 471 -19.23 -26.38 -21.69
C THR A 471 -20.14 -25.27 -21.16
N ILE A 472 -21.43 -25.34 -21.50
CA ILE A 472 -22.44 -24.42 -20.95
C ILE A 472 -22.89 -24.96 -19.59
N GLU A 473 -22.49 -24.28 -18.52
CA GLU A 473 -22.82 -24.66 -17.13
C GLU A 473 -24.25 -24.24 -16.77
N SER A 474 -24.62 -23.01 -17.13
CA SER A 474 -25.96 -22.49 -16.85
C SER A 474 -26.34 -21.33 -17.76
N LEU A 475 -27.65 -21.20 -17.95
CA LEU A 475 -28.31 -20.06 -18.59
C LEU A 475 -29.24 -19.42 -17.56
N SER A 476 -29.22 -18.09 -17.49
CA SER A 476 -30.09 -17.34 -16.58
C SER A 476 -30.61 -16.05 -17.23
N GLY A 477 -31.72 -15.53 -16.73
CA GLY A 477 -32.36 -14.32 -17.28
C GLY A 477 -33.66 -13.96 -16.57
N THR A 478 -34.32 -12.90 -17.04
CA THR A 478 -35.56 -12.36 -16.47
C THR A 478 -36.83 -13.09 -16.91
N THR A 479 -36.73 -13.97 -17.90
CA THR A 479 -37.81 -14.88 -18.30
C THR A 479 -37.80 -16.12 -17.42
N SER A 480 -38.97 -16.67 -17.11
CA SER A 480 -39.07 -17.98 -16.45
C SER A 480 -38.72 -19.15 -17.38
N ASP A 481 -38.63 -18.90 -18.70
CA ASP A 481 -38.26 -19.88 -19.72
C ASP A 481 -36.81 -19.68 -20.17
N THR A 482 -35.89 -20.34 -19.46
CA THR A 482 -34.46 -20.39 -19.81
C THR A 482 -34.14 -21.43 -20.89
N SER A 483 -35.15 -22.18 -21.37
CA SER A 483 -34.96 -23.15 -22.45
C SER A 483 -35.03 -22.51 -23.84
N THR A 484 -35.70 -21.36 -23.94
CA THR A 484 -35.83 -20.58 -25.19
C THR A 484 -35.01 -19.30 -25.17
N TYR A 485 -34.91 -18.64 -24.01
CA TYR A 485 -34.30 -17.32 -23.88
C TYR A 485 -33.27 -17.26 -22.75
N PHE A 486 -32.27 -16.39 -22.87
CA PHE A 486 -31.31 -16.14 -21.79
C PHE A 486 -30.79 -14.70 -21.81
N HIS A 487 -30.26 -14.24 -20.69
CA HIS A 487 -29.62 -12.93 -20.56
C HIS A 487 -28.13 -13.05 -20.16
N THR A 488 -27.80 -14.09 -19.39
CA THR A 488 -26.44 -14.44 -18.99
C THR A 488 -26.15 -15.91 -19.32
N VAL A 489 -24.96 -16.19 -19.86
CA VAL A 489 -24.42 -17.53 -20.05
C VAL A 489 -23.16 -17.72 -19.21
N ASN A 490 -23.08 -18.83 -18.47
CA ASN A 490 -21.89 -19.25 -17.75
C ASN A 490 -21.25 -20.45 -18.47
N LEU A 491 -19.94 -20.36 -18.72
CA LEU A 491 -19.17 -21.33 -19.48
C LEU A 491 -17.98 -21.82 -18.66
N SER A 492 -17.62 -23.09 -18.82
CA SER A 492 -16.36 -23.65 -18.32
C SER A 492 -15.49 -24.16 -19.47
N ALA A 493 -14.19 -24.18 -19.26
CA ALA A 493 -13.20 -24.69 -20.20
C ALA A 493 -12.02 -25.28 -19.42
N SER A 494 -11.15 -26.04 -20.09
CA SER A 494 -9.83 -26.37 -19.56
C SER A 494 -8.87 -25.25 -19.96
N PHE A 495 -8.47 -24.43 -18.99
CA PHE A 495 -7.49 -23.38 -19.20
C PHE A 495 -6.09 -23.86 -18.78
N ASP A 496 -5.09 -23.46 -19.55
CA ASP A 496 -3.67 -23.61 -19.23
C ASP A 496 -3.26 -22.49 -18.26
N GLU A 497 -2.22 -22.72 -17.45
CA GLU A 497 -1.70 -21.70 -16.52
C GLU A 497 -0.89 -20.63 -17.25
N ASP A 498 -0.78 -19.44 -16.65
CA ASP A 498 -0.02 -18.28 -17.15
C ASP A 498 -0.35 -17.92 -18.62
N THR A 499 -1.57 -18.27 -19.06
CA THR A 499 -1.99 -18.16 -20.46
C THR A 499 -3.06 -17.09 -20.59
N GLN A 500 -2.84 -16.16 -21.53
CA GLN A 500 -3.84 -15.13 -21.83
C GLN A 500 -4.91 -15.68 -22.76
N TYR A 501 -6.16 -15.63 -22.34
CA TYR A 501 -7.34 -15.99 -23.12
C TYR A 501 -8.14 -14.76 -23.52
N ILE A 502 -8.77 -14.81 -24.71
CA ILE A 502 -9.62 -13.76 -25.26
C ILE A 502 -11.01 -14.34 -25.53
N VAL A 503 -12.05 -13.63 -25.09
CA VAL A 503 -13.46 -14.00 -25.30
C VAL A 503 -14.04 -13.20 -26.48
N ARG A 504 -14.67 -13.90 -27.43
CA ARG A 504 -15.37 -13.32 -28.58
C ARG A 504 -16.78 -13.84 -28.70
N VAL A 505 -17.69 -12.94 -29.06
CA VAL A 505 -19.05 -13.27 -29.51
C VAL A 505 -19.18 -12.93 -30.98
N THR A 506 -19.72 -13.84 -31.79
CA THR A 506 -19.87 -13.68 -33.25
C THR A 506 -21.27 -13.19 -33.59
N ALA A 507 -21.45 -12.75 -34.85
CA ALA A 507 -22.74 -12.33 -35.38
C ALA A 507 -23.75 -13.48 -35.59
N ASP A 508 -23.40 -14.72 -35.20
CA ASP A 508 -24.31 -15.87 -35.27
C ASP A 508 -25.32 -15.89 -34.10
N LEU A 509 -25.05 -15.13 -33.04
CA LEU A 509 -25.94 -14.97 -31.89
C LEU A 509 -27.00 -13.88 -32.17
N ALA A 510 -28.26 -14.12 -31.82
CA ALA A 510 -29.35 -13.16 -32.01
C ALA A 510 -30.19 -12.92 -30.75
N ASN A 511 -30.78 -11.73 -30.66
CA ASN A 511 -31.76 -11.41 -29.61
C ASN A 511 -33.10 -12.14 -29.83
N PHE A 512 -34.05 -11.98 -28.91
CA PHE A 512 -35.36 -12.64 -28.94
C PHE A 512 -36.20 -12.36 -30.19
N ASP A 513 -35.95 -11.23 -30.89
CA ASP A 513 -36.62 -10.85 -32.13
C ASP A 513 -35.77 -11.16 -33.39
N SER A 514 -34.79 -12.06 -33.25
CA SER A 514 -33.90 -12.54 -34.32
C SER A 514 -32.98 -11.49 -34.95
N THR A 515 -32.75 -10.35 -34.29
CA THR A 515 -31.73 -9.38 -34.69
C THR A 515 -30.36 -9.87 -34.22
N THR A 516 -29.42 -10.04 -35.15
CA THR A 516 -28.08 -10.56 -34.84
C THR A 516 -27.23 -9.53 -34.10
N ILE A 517 -26.43 -10.01 -33.15
CA ILE A 517 -25.42 -9.20 -32.45
C ILE A 517 -24.32 -8.78 -33.43
N LEU A 518 -23.65 -7.66 -33.17
CA LEU A 518 -22.41 -7.34 -33.89
C LEU A 518 -21.27 -8.20 -33.35
N ALA A 519 -20.45 -8.76 -34.24
CA ALA A 519 -19.28 -9.52 -33.83
C ALA A 519 -18.33 -8.61 -33.01
N GLN A 520 -17.99 -9.05 -31.80
CA GLN A 520 -17.26 -8.23 -30.84
C GLN A 520 -16.36 -9.10 -29.96
N THR A 521 -15.19 -8.54 -29.63
CA THR A 521 -14.28 -9.09 -28.64
C THR A 521 -14.58 -8.42 -27.31
N ALA A 522 -14.77 -9.20 -26.26
CA ALA A 522 -15.27 -8.70 -25.00
C ALA A 522 -14.15 -8.32 -24.02
N THR A 523 -13.30 -9.30 -23.67
CA THR A 523 -12.20 -9.13 -22.72
C THR A 523 -11.11 -10.13 -23.01
N SER A 524 -9.91 -9.84 -22.47
CA SER A 524 -8.86 -10.81 -22.24
C SER A 524 -8.69 -11.06 -20.74
N PHE A 525 -8.22 -12.23 -20.35
CA PHE A 525 -7.81 -12.52 -18.97
C PHE A 525 -6.62 -13.49 -18.99
N THR A 526 -5.75 -13.41 -17.99
CA THR A 526 -4.62 -14.34 -17.83
C THR A 526 -4.93 -15.28 -16.67
N THR A 527 -4.76 -16.57 -16.91
CA THR A 527 -5.02 -17.59 -15.91
C THR A 527 -3.82 -17.85 -15.01
N SER A 528 -4.07 -18.30 -13.78
CA SER A 528 -3.08 -18.66 -12.77
C SER A 528 -3.44 -19.98 -12.08
N SER A 529 -2.45 -20.58 -11.40
CA SER A 529 -2.64 -21.73 -10.51
C SER A 529 -3.57 -21.36 -9.35
N GLN A 530 -4.26 -22.35 -8.80
CA GLN A 530 -5.08 -22.18 -7.60
C GLN A 530 -4.22 -22.01 -6.32
N ASP A 531 -3.07 -22.68 -6.26
CA ASP A 531 -2.17 -22.68 -5.10
C ASP A 531 -0.69 -22.86 -5.52
N ILE A 532 0.25 -22.76 -4.57
CA ILE A 532 1.67 -23.02 -4.82
C ILE A 532 1.96 -24.52 -5.03
N LYS A 533 3.01 -24.82 -5.78
CA LYS A 533 3.33 -26.19 -6.22
C LYS A 533 4.72 -26.62 -5.83
N ILE A 534 4.90 -27.89 -5.52
CA ILE A 534 6.18 -28.58 -5.46
C ILE A 534 6.63 -28.86 -6.90
N THR A 535 7.77 -28.29 -7.30
CA THR A 535 8.27 -28.40 -8.70
C THR A 535 9.50 -29.27 -8.83
N GLU A 536 10.31 -29.41 -7.78
CA GLU A 536 11.54 -30.20 -7.79
C GLU A 536 11.81 -30.79 -6.40
N LEU A 537 12.41 -31.98 -6.34
CA LEU A 537 12.92 -32.59 -5.10
C LEU A 537 14.32 -33.14 -5.33
N SER A 538 15.22 -32.88 -4.38
CA SER A 538 16.59 -33.33 -4.46
C SER A 538 16.73 -34.84 -4.24
N SER A 539 17.72 -35.44 -4.88
CA SER A 539 18.27 -36.73 -4.45
C SER A 539 19.03 -36.61 -3.13
N VAL A 540 19.29 -37.78 -2.52
CA VAL A 540 20.10 -37.93 -1.31
C VAL A 540 20.95 -39.17 -1.46
N GLN A 541 22.24 -39.07 -1.19
CA GLN A 541 23.20 -40.18 -1.23
C GLN A 541 23.54 -40.69 0.19
N PHE A 542 23.63 -39.80 1.17
CA PHE A 542 24.05 -40.09 2.54
C PHE A 542 23.03 -39.62 3.58
N SER A 543 22.98 -40.27 4.74
CA SER A 543 22.00 -39.95 5.79
C SER A 543 22.13 -38.55 6.38
N ASN A 544 23.31 -37.94 6.28
CA ASN A 544 23.59 -36.57 6.72
C ASN A 544 23.38 -35.51 5.63
N ASP A 545 22.91 -35.89 4.43
CA ASP A 545 22.57 -34.92 3.38
C ASP A 545 21.41 -34.01 3.83
N LEU A 546 21.23 -32.94 3.07
CA LEU A 546 20.27 -31.88 3.32
C LEU A 546 19.23 -31.88 2.20
N PRO A 547 18.27 -32.82 2.20
CA PRO A 547 17.25 -32.87 1.18
C PRO A 547 16.47 -31.55 1.13
N TRP A 548 16.04 -31.18 -0.07
CA TRP A 548 15.22 -30.00 -0.28
C TRP A 548 14.11 -30.28 -1.30
N ILE A 549 13.01 -29.56 -1.15
CA ILE A 549 11.99 -29.44 -2.19
C ILE A 549 11.95 -28.01 -2.69
N GLU A 550 11.57 -27.81 -3.94
CA GLU A 550 11.31 -26.51 -4.52
C GLU A 550 9.80 -26.24 -4.54
N LEU A 551 9.43 -25.02 -4.17
CA LEU A 551 8.09 -24.49 -4.33
C LEU A 551 8.07 -23.40 -5.40
N TYR A 552 7.06 -23.42 -6.26
CA TYR A 552 6.74 -22.38 -7.22
C TYR A 552 5.41 -21.72 -6.85
N ASN A 553 5.39 -20.39 -6.82
CA ASN A 553 4.14 -19.64 -6.67
C ASN A 553 3.60 -19.18 -8.03
N GLY A 554 2.73 -20.00 -8.61
CA GLY A 554 1.95 -19.64 -9.80
C GLY A 554 0.56 -19.10 -9.50
N THR A 555 0.24 -18.71 -8.25
CA THR A 555 -1.14 -18.33 -7.86
C THR A 555 -1.64 -17.04 -8.48
N GLY A 556 -0.70 -16.26 -9.02
CA GLY A 556 -0.91 -14.91 -9.52
C GLY A 556 -0.84 -13.83 -8.45
N ALA A 557 -0.80 -14.19 -7.16
CA ALA A 557 -0.66 -13.27 -6.04
C ALA A 557 0.57 -13.60 -5.19
N THR A 558 1.01 -12.67 -4.34
CA THR A 558 2.02 -12.99 -3.33
C THR A 558 1.38 -13.87 -2.25
N VAL A 559 2.05 -14.97 -1.90
CA VAL A 559 1.61 -15.85 -0.80
C VAL A 559 2.58 -15.76 0.37
N ASN A 560 2.15 -16.16 1.56
CA ASN A 560 3.02 -16.29 2.71
C ASN A 560 3.22 -17.77 3.08
N LEU A 561 4.47 -18.20 3.22
CA LEU A 561 4.78 -19.59 3.55
C LEU A 561 4.22 -20.02 4.91
N GLN A 562 4.00 -19.12 5.86
CA GLN A 562 3.40 -19.45 7.15
C GLN A 562 1.97 -20.00 7.03
N ASP A 563 1.31 -19.75 5.90
CA ASP A 563 -0.03 -20.25 5.60
C ASP A 563 -0.02 -21.72 5.13
N TYR A 564 1.18 -22.33 5.08
CA TYR A 564 1.43 -23.69 4.65
C TYR A 564 2.26 -24.48 5.66
N SER A 565 2.28 -25.80 5.52
CA SER A 565 3.18 -26.69 6.26
C SER A 565 3.68 -27.81 5.36
N LEU A 566 4.92 -28.26 5.59
CA LEU A 566 5.51 -29.38 4.87
C LEU A 566 5.33 -30.65 5.69
N LYS A 567 4.68 -31.66 5.14
CA LYS A 567 4.63 -33.01 5.69
C LYS A 567 5.53 -33.93 4.86
N ALA A 568 6.46 -34.58 5.53
CA ALA A 568 7.42 -35.49 4.92
C ALA A 568 7.89 -36.54 5.94
N ARG A 569 8.67 -37.52 5.49
CA ARG A 569 9.47 -38.34 6.42
C ARG A 569 10.52 -37.46 7.10
N SER A 570 10.93 -37.86 8.31
CA SER A 570 11.96 -37.14 9.06
C SER A 570 13.06 -38.05 9.57
N ILE A 571 14.23 -37.47 9.82
CA ILE A 571 15.33 -38.09 10.53
C ILE A 571 15.61 -37.31 11.81
N ASN A 572 15.85 -38.02 12.92
CA ASN A 572 16.40 -37.45 14.13
C ASN A 572 17.93 -37.58 14.10
N MET A 573 18.63 -36.46 14.05
CA MET A 573 20.10 -36.44 13.95
C MET A 573 20.81 -36.86 15.25
N SER A 574 20.11 -37.02 16.38
CA SER A 574 20.72 -37.51 17.64
C SER A 574 21.02 -39.01 17.58
N ASP A 575 20.11 -39.77 16.98
CA ASP A 575 20.08 -41.22 17.06
C ASP A 575 19.84 -41.91 15.69
N SER A 576 19.74 -41.11 14.62
CA SER A 576 19.48 -41.54 13.24
C SER A 576 18.16 -42.30 13.05
N THR A 577 17.20 -42.13 13.96
CA THR A 577 15.87 -42.74 13.81
C THR A 577 15.06 -42.03 12.73
N LEU A 578 14.30 -42.81 11.94
CA LEU A 578 13.44 -42.30 10.88
C LEU A 578 11.97 -42.35 11.32
N SER A 579 11.22 -41.28 11.02
CA SER A 579 9.76 -41.29 11.14
C SER A 579 9.08 -41.73 9.83
N ASP A 580 7.85 -42.23 9.95
CA ASP A 580 6.99 -42.52 8.80
C ASP A 580 6.37 -41.23 8.22
N GLU A 581 5.99 -40.29 9.08
CA GLU A 581 5.55 -38.94 8.71
C GLU A 581 5.87 -37.94 9.82
N GLN A 582 6.04 -36.68 9.46
CA GLN A 582 6.24 -35.54 10.36
C GLN A 582 5.75 -34.28 9.65
N VAL A 583 5.04 -33.41 10.37
CA VAL A 583 4.62 -32.09 9.88
C VAL A 583 5.59 -31.04 10.40
N PHE A 584 6.04 -30.18 9.50
CA PHE A 584 6.95 -29.06 9.73
C PHE A 584 6.25 -27.75 9.38
N THR A 585 6.15 -26.85 10.35
CA THR A 585 5.64 -25.49 10.13
C THR A 585 6.65 -24.67 9.34
N LEU A 586 6.15 -23.85 8.41
CA LEU A 586 6.98 -22.93 7.63
C LEU A 586 7.01 -21.52 8.26
N PRO A 587 8.07 -20.73 8.02
CA PRO A 587 8.21 -19.41 8.62
C PRO A 587 7.35 -18.35 7.92
N ASN A 588 7.20 -17.19 8.56
CA ASN A 588 6.68 -15.99 7.93
C ASN A 588 7.65 -15.51 6.85
N LYS A 589 7.34 -15.84 5.59
CA LYS A 589 8.16 -15.51 4.42
C LYS A 589 7.24 -15.32 3.23
N GLU A 590 7.32 -14.15 2.61
CA GLU A 590 6.57 -13.87 1.38
C GLU A 590 7.24 -14.52 0.18
N LEU A 591 6.44 -15.18 -0.64
CA LEU A 591 6.83 -15.74 -1.93
C LEU A 591 6.04 -15.01 -3.01
N LEU A 592 6.73 -14.21 -3.83
CA LEU A 592 6.10 -13.43 -4.90
C LEU A 592 5.50 -14.33 -5.97
N ASN A 593 4.53 -13.83 -6.73
CA ASN A 593 4.03 -14.55 -7.90
C ASN A 593 5.13 -14.74 -8.94
N GLY A 594 5.19 -15.92 -9.56
CA GLY A 594 6.23 -16.33 -10.50
C GLY A 594 7.57 -16.70 -9.84
N ALA A 595 7.69 -16.61 -8.52
CA ALA A 595 8.94 -16.89 -7.82
C ALA A 595 9.06 -18.35 -7.38
N TYR A 596 10.31 -18.81 -7.28
CA TYR A 596 10.71 -20.12 -6.81
C TYR A 596 11.44 -20.00 -5.45
N ILE A 597 11.28 -20.99 -4.59
CA ILE A 597 11.97 -21.07 -3.30
C ILE A 597 12.23 -22.52 -2.92
N ILE A 598 13.41 -22.81 -2.37
CA ILE A 598 13.71 -24.13 -1.81
C ILE A 598 13.42 -24.20 -0.31
N LEU A 599 12.74 -25.27 0.09
CA LEU A 599 12.59 -25.70 1.47
C LEU A 599 13.60 -26.79 1.75
N GLN A 600 14.70 -26.44 2.43
CA GLN A 600 15.82 -27.34 2.69
C GLN A 600 15.83 -27.80 4.14
N SER A 601 16.23 -29.05 4.39
CA SER A 601 16.42 -29.55 5.76
C SER A 601 17.39 -28.69 6.56
N ARG A 602 16.98 -28.29 7.78
CA ARG A 602 17.76 -27.43 8.66
C ARG A 602 19.11 -28.06 9.06
N PHE A 603 20.12 -27.21 9.13
CA PHE A 603 21.50 -27.52 9.57
C PHE A 603 22.17 -26.23 10.08
N GLY A 604 23.40 -26.36 10.58
CA GLY A 604 24.21 -25.22 11.01
C GLY A 604 23.74 -24.58 12.33
N ASP A 605 24.24 -23.37 12.56
CA ASP A 605 23.98 -22.55 13.74
C ASP A 605 22.83 -21.52 13.51
N ASP A 606 22.61 -20.66 14.51
CA ASP A 606 21.58 -19.62 14.44
C ASP A 606 21.91 -18.52 13.42
N PHE A 607 23.17 -18.32 13.05
CA PHE A 607 23.55 -17.39 11.98
C PHE A 607 23.10 -17.90 10.63
N LEU A 608 23.34 -19.18 10.30
CA LEU A 608 22.81 -19.79 9.06
C LEU A 608 21.29 -19.74 9.02
N ALA A 609 20.63 -20.05 10.14
CA ALA A 609 19.18 -19.95 10.20
C ALA A 609 18.68 -18.53 9.91
N SER A 610 19.35 -17.52 10.44
CA SER A 610 19.01 -16.11 10.21
C SER A 610 19.31 -15.69 8.77
N ALA A 611 20.46 -16.07 8.23
CA ALA A 611 20.85 -15.84 6.84
C ALA A 611 19.82 -16.44 5.87
N SER A 612 19.34 -17.66 6.14
CA SER A 612 18.29 -18.29 5.32
C SER A 612 16.99 -17.47 5.29
N LEU A 613 16.62 -16.80 6.38
CA LEU A 613 15.42 -15.98 6.43
C LEU A 613 15.59 -14.67 5.65
N ASN A 614 16.83 -14.18 5.49
CA ASN A 614 17.14 -13.00 4.68
C ASN A 614 17.23 -13.35 3.18
N ASN A 615 17.63 -14.57 2.83
CA ASN A 615 17.63 -15.05 1.45
C ASN A 615 16.20 -15.13 0.88
N THR A 616 15.97 -14.65 -0.35
CA THR A 616 14.63 -14.62 -0.97
C THR A 616 14.18 -15.96 -1.55
N LYS A 617 15.11 -16.90 -1.76
CA LYS A 617 14.95 -18.15 -2.49
C LYS A 617 15.24 -19.42 -1.66
N LEU A 618 15.47 -19.29 -0.35
CA LEU A 618 15.75 -20.42 0.54
C LEU A 618 15.03 -20.27 1.88
N VAL A 619 14.57 -21.40 2.42
CA VAL A 619 14.11 -21.54 3.81
C VAL A 619 14.65 -22.85 4.40
N LEU A 620 15.17 -22.79 5.63
CA LEU A 620 15.52 -23.98 6.40
C LEU A 620 14.34 -24.52 7.20
N VAL A 621 14.03 -25.80 7.04
CA VAL A 621 12.89 -26.50 7.65
C VAL A 621 13.37 -27.54 8.67
N GLY A 622 12.86 -27.44 9.90
CA GLY A 622 13.21 -28.32 11.02
C GLY A 622 13.21 -27.59 12.36
N SER A 623 13.34 -28.31 13.47
CA SER A 623 13.45 -27.70 14.81
C SER A 623 14.87 -27.21 15.08
N ALA A 624 15.00 -26.00 15.63
CA ALA A 624 16.28 -25.46 16.09
C ALA A 624 16.88 -26.26 17.26
N ASN A 625 16.04 -26.96 18.04
CA ASN A 625 16.45 -27.65 19.27
C ASN A 625 16.47 -29.18 19.15
N ASP A 626 15.63 -29.78 18.30
CA ASP A 626 15.27 -31.19 18.43
C ASP A 626 15.96 -32.14 17.46
N GLN A 627 16.88 -31.65 16.60
CA GLN A 627 17.62 -32.48 15.66
C GLN A 627 16.74 -33.25 14.63
N ILE A 628 15.42 -33.00 14.62
CA ILE A 628 14.47 -33.59 13.68
C ILE A 628 14.32 -32.68 12.47
N ARG A 629 14.55 -33.24 11.29
CA ARG A 629 14.48 -32.53 10.00
C ARG A 629 13.90 -33.40 8.88
N PRO A 630 13.36 -32.83 7.81
CA PRO A 630 12.88 -33.59 6.65
C PRO A 630 13.97 -34.53 6.12
N TYR A 631 13.58 -35.72 5.70
CA TYR A 631 14.50 -36.69 5.14
C TYR A 631 13.81 -37.69 4.22
N TRP A 632 14.43 -37.97 3.08
CA TRP A 632 14.14 -39.12 2.24
C TRP A 632 15.44 -39.69 1.69
N TYR A 633 15.32 -40.86 1.08
CA TYR A 633 16.41 -41.48 0.35
C TYR A 633 15.86 -41.81 -1.05
N ILE A 634 16.09 -43.03 -1.52
CA ILE A 634 15.53 -43.49 -2.79
C ILE A 634 13.98 -43.55 -2.82
N ASN A 635 13.32 -43.58 -1.65
CA ASN A 635 11.86 -43.61 -1.53
C ASN A 635 11.39 -42.55 -0.52
N GLY A 636 10.26 -41.91 -0.80
CA GLY A 636 9.71 -40.87 0.06
C GLY A 636 8.45 -40.23 -0.50
N PHE A 637 8.05 -39.15 0.17
CA PHE A 637 6.99 -38.27 -0.27
C PHE A 637 7.27 -36.85 0.27
N ALA A 638 6.71 -35.86 -0.40
CA ALA A 638 6.55 -34.51 0.12
C ALA A 638 5.09 -34.10 -0.08
N GLU A 639 4.49 -33.61 0.98
CA GLU A 639 3.11 -33.16 1.00
C GLU A 639 3.08 -31.73 1.51
N LEU A 640 2.67 -30.80 0.67
CA LEU A 640 2.40 -29.43 1.08
C LEU A 640 0.96 -29.35 1.56
N LEU A 641 0.77 -28.90 2.79
CA LEU A 641 -0.53 -28.75 3.44
C LEU A 641 -0.84 -27.27 3.66
N ASN A 642 -2.13 -26.94 3.80
CA ASN A 642 -2.52 -25.68 4.40
C ASN A 642 -2.04 -25.58 5.86
N SER A 643 -2.03 -24.39 6.45
CA SER A 643 -1.57 -24.15 7.84
C SER A 643 -2.35 -24.94 8.90
N ALA A 644 -3.60 -25.33 8.61
CA ALA A 644 -4.42 -26.16 9.49
C ALA A 644 -4.09 -27.66 9.40
N GLY A 645 -3.33 -28.10 8.40
CA GLY A 645 -3.04 -29.51 8.12
C GLY A 645 -4.27 -30.31 7.67
N THR A 646 -5.32 -29.65 7.17
CA THR A 646 -6.61 -30.27 6.81
C THR A 646 -6.80 -30.47 5.32
N GLN A 647 -5.98 -29.83 4.49
CA GLN A 647 -6.05 -29.89 3.03
C GLN A 647 -4.64 -30.03 2.46
N THR A 648 -4.50 -30.95 1.51
CA THR A 648 -3.32 -31.05 0.67
C THR A 648 -3.40 -30.02 -0.44
N ILE A 649 -2.35 -29.22 -0.53
CA ILE A 649 -2.15 -28.18 -1.53
C ILE A 649 -1.48 -28.79 -2.76
N ASP A 650 -0.38 -29.51 -2.54
CA ASP A 650 0.31 -30.29 -3.57
C ASP A 650 0.99 -31.50 -2.92
N PHE A 651 1.22 -32.54 -3.70
CA PHE A 651 1.74 -33.81 -3.22
C PHE A 651 2.59 -34.51 -4.26
N VAL A 652 3.62 -35.19 -3.78
CA VAL A 652 4.41 -36.12 -4.59
C VAL A 652 4.82 -37.30 -3.74
N LYS A 653 4.62 -38.51 -4.28
CA LYS A 653 5.18 -39.75 -3.74
C LYS A 653 6.01 -40.46 -4.79
N PHE A 654 7.14 -41.02 -4.38
CA PHE A 654 8.11 -41.61 -5.28
C PHE A 654 8.71 -42.92 -4.73
N GLY A 655 9.22 -43.73 -5.65
CA GLY A 655 9.76 -45.04 -5.34
C GLY A 655 8.66 -45.99 -4.83
N ASN A 656 8.81 -46.53 -3.62
CA ASN A 656 7.88 -47.47 -3.00
C ASN A 656 7.06 -46.89 -1.83
N SER A 657 6.98 -45.55 -1.72
CA SER A 657 6.19 -44.88 -0.68
C SER A 657 4.72 -45.34 -0.72
N THR A 658 4.15 -45.61 0.45
CA THR A 658 2.73 -45.97 0.64
C THR A 658 1.91 -44.81 1.21
N GLN A 659 2.49 -43.61 1.29
CA GLN A 659 1.81 -42.45 1.83
C GLN A 659 0.73 -41.97 0.86
N GLU A 660 -0.43 -41.59 1.40
CA GLU A 660 -1.49 -40.92 0.64
C GLU A 660 -1.69 -39.48 1.16
N PRO A 661 -2.11 -38.55 0.29
CA PRO A 661 -2.40 -37.18 0.68
C PRO A 661 -3.65 -37.07 1.56
N VAL A 662 -3.70 -36.05 2.43
CA VAL A 662 -4.90 -35.69 3.21
C VAL A 662 -6.10 -35.43 2.31
N THR A 663 -5.90 -34.77 1.16
CA THR A 663 -6.91 -34.58 0.12
C THR A 663 -6.70 -35.59 -1.01
N ALA A 664 -7.54 -36.62 -1.04
CA ALA A 664 -7.38 -37.78 -1.94
C ALA A 664 -7.34 -37.44 -3.45
N SER A 665 -7.86 -36.29 -3.89
CA SER A 665 -7.79 -35.87 -5.30
C SER A 665 -6.42 -35.33 -5.72
N GLN A 666 -5.53 -35.02 -4.77
CA GLN A 666 -4.19 -34.47 -5.01
C GLN A 666 -3.14 -35.53 -5.38
N TRP A 667 -3.54 -36.79 -5.50
CA TRP A 667 -2.72 -37.78 -6.17
C TRP A 667 -3.57 -38.90 -6.75
N GLN A 668 -3.34 -39.21 -8.02
CA GLN A 668 -4.01 -40.29 -8.73
C GLN A 668 -2.95 -41.20 -9.36
N GLY A 669 -3.18 -42.50 -9.30
CA GLY A 669 -2.28 -43.48 -9.93
C GLY A 669 -1.06 -43.87 -9.11
N GLU A 670 -0.01 -44.27 -9.82
CA GLU A 670 1.21 -44.91 -9.28
C GLU A 670 2.17 -43.89 -8.67
N ASN A 671 3.27 -44.37 -8.08
CA ASN A 671 4.35 -43.52 -7.58
C ASN A 671 5.21 -42.98 -8.74
N ALA A 672 5.78 -41.79 -8.55
CA ALA A 672 6.87 -41.29 -9.40
C ALA A 672 8.09 -42.22 -9.30
N ALA A 673 8.98 -42.13 -10.30
CA ALA A 673 10.17 -42.96 -10.38
C ALA A 673 11.03 -42.84 -9.11
N GLN A 674 11.74 -43.91 -8.76
CA GLN A 674 12.69 -43.88 -7.66
C GLN A 674 13.84 -42.91 -7.98
N ILE A 675 14.25 -42.07 -7.03
CA ILE A 675 15.42 -41.20 -7.22
C ILE A 675 16.69 -42.01 -6.96
N PRO A 676 17.64 -42.09 -7.90
CA PRO A 676 18.97 -42.64 -7.65
C PRO A 676 19.68 -41.88 -6.50
N PRO A 677 20.46 -42.58 -5.66
CA PRO A 677 21.20 -41.96 -4.56
C PRO A 677 22.49 -41.29 -5.06
N GLU A 678 22.33 -40.29 -5.94
CA GLU A 678 23.42 -39.58 -6.63
C GLU A 678 23.30 -38.10 -6.32
N GLN A 679 24.37 -37.44 -5.88
CA GLN A 679 24.33 -36.00 -5.64
C GLN A 679 24.17 -35.20 -6.94
N GLY A 680 23.58 -34.01 -6.84
CA GLY A 680 23.29 -33.16 -8.00
C GLY A 680 22.01 -33.51 -8.76
N ALA A 681 21.48 -34.72 -8.56
CA ALA A 681 20.26 -35.18 -9.21
C ALA A 681 18.96 -34.74 -8.51
N SER A 682 17.84 -34.88 -9.22
CA SER A 682 16.51 -34.53 -8.71
C SER A 682 15.38 -35.27 -9.43
N LEU A 683 14.18 -35.21 -8.86
CA LEU A 683 12.93 -35.38 -9.58
C LEU A 683 12.32 -34.01 -9.82
N LYS A 684 11.93 -33.72 -11.07
CA LYS A 684 11.39 -32.42 -11.45
C LYS A 684 10.14 -32.51 -12.31
N ARG A 685 9.28 -31.50 -12.19
CA ARG A 685 8.12 -31.28 -13.05
C ARG A 685 8.50 -30.52 -14.31
N THR A 686 7.83 -30.83 -15.42
CA THR A 686 8.05 -30.14 -16.70
C THR A 686 7.50 -28.71 -16.63
N LEU A 687 8.28 -27.74 -17.08
CA LEU A 687 7.91 -26.32 -17.09
C LEU A 687 6.62 -26.09 -17.92
N GLY A 688 5.65 -25.38 -17.35
CA GLY A 688 4.40 -24.98 -18.03
C GLY A 688 3.40 -26.11 -18.29
N ALA A 689 3.64 -27.32 -17.78
CA ALA A 689 2.67 -28.41 -17.87
C ALA A 689 1.60 -28.29 -16.77
N THR A 690 0.35 -28.62 -17.11
CA THR A 690 -0.73 -28.77 -16.12
C THR A 690 -0.37 -29.85 -15.11
N ASP A 691 -0.50 -29.55 -13.82
CA ASP A 691 -0.33 -30.55 -12.77
C ASP A 691 -1.51 -31.53 -12.82
N THR A 692 -1.25 -32.76 -13.26
CA THR A 692 -2.30 -33.78 -13.37
C THR A 692 -2.45 -34.60 -12.11
N ASN A 693 -1.69 -34.26 -11.05
CA ASN A 693 -1.60 -35.01 -9.80
C ASN A 693 -1.22 -36.48 -10.03
N GLN A 694 -0.34 -36.76 -11.00
CA GLN A 694 0.06 -38.11 -11.36
C GLN A 694 1.59 -38.24 -11.45
N ASN A 695 2.06 -39.48 -11.42
CA ASN A 695 3.47 -39.79 -11.59
C ASN A 695 4.07 -39.33 -12.94
N THR A 696 3.24 -39.20 -13.98
CA THR A 696 3.67 -38.72 -15.31
C THR A 696 4.12 -37.27 -15.33
N ASP A 697 3.80 -36.50 -14.30
CA ASP A 697 4.22 -35.10 -14.18
C ASP A 697 5.69 -34.99 -13.79
N TRP A 698 6.31 -36.07 -13.31
CA TRP A 698 7.63 -36.10 -12.68
C TRP A 698 8.65 -36.89 -13.49
N ASN A 699 9.83 -36.29 -13.72
CA ASN A 699 10.94 -36.91 -14.43
C ASN A 699 12.24 -36.80 -13.63
N TYR A 700 13.08 -37.83 -13.72
CA TYR A 700 14.43 -37.80 -13.15
C TYR A 700 15.35 -36.89 -13.99
N SER A 701 16.20 -36.13 -13.30
CA SER A 701 17.23 -35.29 -13.89
C SER A 701 18.56 -35.48 -13.17
N VAL A 702 19.65 -35.56 -13.94
CA VAL A 702 21.02 -35.61 -13.39
C VAL A 702 21.48 -34.22 -12.93
N PHE A 703 20.91 -33.18 -13.54
CA PHE A 703 21.15 -31.78 -13.20
C PHE A 703 19.92 -31.20 -12.50
N ASN A 704 20.11 -30.67 -11.29
CA ASN A 704 19.07 -29.96 -10.56
C ASN A 704 19.07 -28.46 -10.89
N THR A 705 17.93 -27.80 -10.69
CA THR A 705 17.72 -26.38 -11.00
C THR A 705 17.15 -25.64 -9.78
N PRO A 706 17.86 -25.65 -8.64
CA PRO A 706 17.30 -25.23 -7.35
C PRO A 706 16.88 -23.75 -7.34
N ALA A 707 15.64 -23.49 -6.92
CA ALA A 707 15.03 -22.17 -6.84
C ALA A 707 14.93 -21.44 -8.19
N GLY A 708 14.74 -22.19 -9.27
CA GLY A 708 14.64 -21.69 -10.64
C GLY A 708 13.74 -22.57 -11.50
N PRO A 709 13.37 -22.12 -12.72
CA PRO A 709 12.59 -22.94 -13.63
C PRO A 709 13.31 -24.24 -14.02
N ASN A 710 12.57 -25.34 -14.07
CA ASN A 710 13.04 -26.65 -14.54
C ASN A 710 13.21 -26.69 -16.07
N ASP A 711 14.15 -25.91 -16.60
CA ASP A 711 14.37 -25.67 -18.03
C ASP A 711 15.41 -26.61 -18.69
N ILE A 712 16.19 -27.35 -17.89
CA ILE A 712 17.16 -28.33 -18.40
C ILE A 712 16.45 -29.62 -18.86
N THR A 713 16.62 -29.98 -20.13
CA THR A 713 15.97 -31.17 -20.73
C THR A 713 16.96 -32.24 -21.20
N CYS A 714 18.26 -31.96 -21.18
CA CYS A 714 19.31 -32.88 -21.59
C CYS A 714 20.12 -33.39 -20.38
N SER A 715 21.00 -34.36 -20.66
CA SER A 715 21.88 -34.97 -19.66
C SER A 715 23.33 -35.13 -20.16
N ILE A 716 23.68 -34.44 -21.24
CA ILE A 716 25.01 -34.49 -21.87
C ILE A 716 25.78 -33.26 -21.41
N ASP A 717 27.03 -33.46 -21.04
CA ASP A 717 28.06 -32.49 -20.66
C ASP A 717 29.36 -33.04 -21.29
N ASP A 718 29.66 -32.59 -22.51
CA ASP A 718 30.70 -33.18 -23.37
C ASP A 718 32.13 -32.69 -23.01
N ASP A 719 32.28 -31.53 -22.37
CA ASP A 719 33.56 -30.97 -21.91
C ASP A 719 33.82 -31.16 -20.40
N GLU A 720 32.88 -31.76 -19.68
CA GLU A 720 33.00 -32.21 -18.29
C GLU A 720 33.21 -31.05 -17.31
N ASP A 721 32.55 -29.92 -17.54
CA ASP A 721 32.62 -28.76 -16.67
C ASP A 721 31.46 -28.67 -15.65
N GLY A 722 30.49 -29.56 -15.78
CA GLY A 722 29.31 -29.62 -14.92
C GLY A 722 28.12 -28.79 -15.39
N ILE A 723 28.22 -28.18 -16.57
CA ILE A 723 27.13 -27.50 -17.26
C ILE A 723 26.63 -28.43 -18.38
N PRO A 724 25.33 -28.71 -18.47
CA PRO A 724 24.80 -29.51 -19.57
C PRO A 724 24.85 -28.73 -20.89
N ASP A 725 25.22 -29.38 -22.00
CA ASP A 725 25.37 -28.76 -23.33
C ASP A 725 24.15 -27.92 -23.76
N CYS A 726 22.94 -28.35 -23.36
CA CYS A 726 21.71 -27.64 -23.71
C CYS A 726 21.52 -26.30 -22.98
N ALA A 727 22.28 -26.02 -21.91
CA ALA A 727 22.33 -24.72 -21.24
C ALA A 727 23.34 -23.76 -21.88
N GLU A 728 24.21 -24.26 -22.74
CA GLU A 728 25.30 -23.52 -23.37
C GLU A 728 25.04 -23.18 -24.83
N VAL A 729 23.76 -23.04 -25.17
CA VAL A 729 23.31 -22.60 -26.49
C VAL A 729 22.53 -21.30 -26.40
N GLU A 730 22.56 -20.53 -27.48
CA GLU A 730 21.89 -19.23 -27.55
C GLU A 730 20.39 -19.33 -27.23
N GLY A 731 19.93 -18.53 -26.26
CA GLY A 731 18.54 -18.46 -25.82
C GLY A 731 18.10 -19.54 -24.82
N ALA A 732 19.00 -20.44 -24.42
CA ALA A 732 18.76 -21.39 -23.33
C ALA A 732 19.21 -20.84 -21.98
N THR A 733 18.72 -21.46 -20.90
CA THR A 733 19.03 -21.09 -19.51
C THR A 733 19.26 -22.35 -18.66
N PHE A 734 19.96 -22.19 -17.54
CA PHE A 734 20.10 -23.21 -16.49
C PHE A 734 19.42 -22.69 -15.22
N GLY A 735 18.23 -23.20 -14.89
CA GLY A 735 17.47 -22.67 -13.75
C GLY A 735 17.17 -21.17 -13.90
N GLY A 736 16.98 -20.71 -15.14
CA GLY A 736 16.81 -19.29 -15.48
C GLY A 736 18.12 -18.48 -15.64
N LEU A 737 19.30 -19.08 -15.40
CA LEU A 737 20.59 -18.40 -15.57
C LEU A 737 21.03 -18.39 -17.04
N PRO A 738 21.40 -17.24 -17.63
CA PRO A 738 21.76 -17.12 -19.04
C PRO A 738 23.25 -17.43 -19.29
N LEU A 739 23.70 -18.66 -18.97
CA LEU A 739 25.12 -19.05 -19.00
C LEU A 739 25.79 -18.82 -20.36
N TYR A 740 25.08 -19.05 -21.47
CA TYR A 740 25.58 -18.75 -22.82
C TYR A 740 25.88 -17.27 -23.03
N GLU A 741 25.02 -16.37 -22.52
CA GLU A 741 25.23 -14.93 -22.62
C GLU A 741 26.42 -14.46 -21.77
N TRP A 742 26.68 -15.17 -20.67
CA TRP A 742 27.84 -14.94 -19.81
C TRP A 742 29.14 -15.51 -20.40
N GLY A 743 29.07 -16.48 -21.32
CA GLY A 743 30.20 -16.93 -22.12
C GLY A 743 30.41 -18.44 -22.19
N ALA A 744 29.53 -19.25 -21.58
CA ALA A 744 29.64 -20.71 -21.58
C ALA A 744 29.42 -21.33 -22.97
N ARG A 745 30.16 -22.38 -23.34
CA ARG A 745 30.08 -23.03 -24.67
C ARG A 745 30.37 -24.54 -24.57
N THR A 746 29.57 -25.37 -25.25
CA THR A 746 29.61 -26.87 -25.33
C THR A 746 30.93 -27.58 -25.72
N SER A 747 32.07 -26.89 -25.77
CA SER A 747 33.38 -27.47 -26.06
C SER A 747 34.49 -26.68 -25.37
N GLN A 748 34.14 -26.03 -24.26
CA GLN A 748 34.95 -25.10 -23.51
C GLN A 748 34.69 -25.36 -22.03
N LYS A 749 35.75 -25.68 -21.30
CA LYS A 749 35.62 -25.87 -19.86
C LYS A 749 35.40 -24.54 -19.17
N ASP A 750 34.21 -24.29 -18.67
CA ASP A 750 33.84 -23.06 -18.01
C ASP A 750 33.89 -23.19 -16.48
N ILE A 751 34.41 -22.14 -15.82
CA ILE A 751 34.51 -22.06 -14.36
C ILE A 751 33.89 -20.75 -13.91
N PHE A 752 32.75 -20.81 -13.23
CA PHE A 752 32.06 -19.64 -12.69
C PHE A 752 32.42 -19.41 -11.22
N ILE A 753 32.74 -18.16 -10.87
CA ILE A 753 33.18 -17.80 -9.52
C ILE A 753 32.50 -16.50 -9.10
N GLU A 754 31.68 -16.56 -8.05
CA GLU A 754 31.10 -15.39 -7.40
C GLU A 754 32.02 -14.95 -6.26
N ILE A 755 32.41 -13.68 -6.26
CA ILE A 755 33.32 -13.07 -5.29
C ILE A 755 32.55 -12.02 -4.47
N ASP A 756 32.21 -12.38 -3.24
CA ASP A 756 31.78 -11.42 -2.24
C ASP A 756 32.99 -10.86 -1.50
N TYR A 757 32.90 -9.61 -1.05
CA TYR A 757 33.99 -8.97 -0.31
C TYR A 757 33.48 -8.04 0.76
N MET A 758 34.15 -8.04 1.91
CA MET A 758 33.73 -7.21 3.04
C MET A 758 33.91 -5.71 2.75
N ASP A 759 32.96 -4.90 3.22
CA ASP A 759 33.04 -3.44 3.21
C ASP A 759 34.23 -2.93 4.04
N SER A 760 35.37 -2.75 3.37
CA SER A 760 36.63 -2.37 4.00
C SER A 760 37.45 -1.48 3.09
N SER A 761 38.27 -0.64 3.71
CA SER A 761 39.31 0.16 3.02
C SER A 761 40.65 -0.57 2.90
N ASP A 762 40.77 -1.77 3.48
CA ASP A 762 41.96 -2.60 3.34
C ASP A 762 42.01 -3.22 1.94
N VAL A 763 43.04 -2.87 1.18
CA VAL A 763 43.21 -3.32 -0.21
C VAL A 763 43.51 -4.82 -0.32
N GLY A 764 43.83 -5.51 0.78
CA GLY A 764 43.91 -6.97 0.82
C GLY A 764 42.55 -7.67 0.82
N ILE A 765 41.48 -6.95 1.18
CA ILE A 765 40.10 -7.45 1.23
C ILE A 765 39.35 -7.09 -0.06
N THR A 766 39.66 -5.96 -0.70
CA THR A 766 39.01 -5.59 -1.97
C THR A 766 39.62 -6.38 -3.16
N PRO A 767 38.80 -7.05 -4.00
CA PRO A 767 39.28 -7.66 -5.24
C PRO A 767 39.91 -6.65 -6.21
N HIS A 768 40.99 -7.03 -6.89
CA HIS A 768 41.67 -6.20 -7.90
C HIS A 768 41.58 -6.83 -9.29
N ARG A 769 41.12 -6.04 -10.26
CA ARG A 769 40.94 -6.47 -11.65
C ARG A 769 42.20 -7.13 -12.23
N THR A 770 43.37 -6.53 -12.03
CA THR A 770 44.65 -7.05 -12.53
C THR A 770 44.97 -8.46 -11.99
N ALA A 771 44.60 -8.74 -10.74
CA ALA A 771 44.83 -10.06 -10.14
C ALA A 771 43.91 -11.12 -10.75
N LEU A 772 42.64 -10.78 -10.97
CA LEU A 772 41.66 -11.67 -11.60
C LEU A 772 41.99 -11.91 -13.09
N GLU A 773 42.37 -10.87 -13.83
CA GLU A 773 42.79 -10.99 -15.24
C GLU A 773 44.02 -11.90 -15.39
N LYS A 774 44.96 -11.88 -14.42
CA LYS A 774 46.09 -12.81 -14.40
C LYS A 774 45.61 -14.25 -14.33
N ILE A 775 44.67 -14.56 -13.43
CA ILE A 775 44.10 -15.91 -13.27
C ILE A 775 43.39 -16.34 -14.56
N VAL A 776 42.53 -15.48 -15.11
CA VAL A 776 41.82 -15.74 -16.38
C VAL A 776 42.83 -16.09 -17.48
N SER A 777 43.91 -15.33 -17.61
CA SER A 777 44.93 -15.56 -18.64
C SER A 777 45.65 -16.91 -18.51
N VAL A 778 45.89 -17.36 -17.27
CA VAL A 778 46.58 -18.63 -16.99
C VAL A 778 45.66 -19.80 -17.33
N PHE A 779 44.41 -19.79 -16.88
CA PHE A 779 43.41 -20.80 -17.25
C PHE A 779 43.14 -20.84 -18.76
N ALA A 780 43.00 -19.68 -19.41
CA ALA A 780 42.81 -19.58 -20.86
C ALA A 780 43.97 -20.23 -21.64
N SER A 781 45.20 -20.13 -21.14
CA SER A 781 46.37 -20.78 -21.76
C SER A 781 46.31 -22.32 -21.71
N LYS A 782 45.42 -22.88 -20.90
CA LYS A 782 45.23 -24.31 -20.66
C LYS A 782 43.92 -24.85 -21.21
N GLY A 783 43.12 -24.00 -21.88
CA GLY A 783 41.85 -24.40 -22.49
C GLY A 783 40.64 -24.34 -21.55
N TYR A 784 40.73 -23.55 -20.48
CA TYR A 784 39.63 -23.25 -19.57
C TYR A 784 39.24 -21.78 -19.71
N THR A 785 37.97 -21.47 -19.50
CA THR A 785 37.50 -20.09 -19.40
C THR A 785 36.98 -19.87 -17.98
N VAL A 786 37.43 -18.78 -17.35
CA VAL A 786 37.02 -18.41 -16.00
C VAL A 786 36.14 -17.17 -16.08
N HIS A 787 34.97 -17.26 -15.47
CA HIS A 787 33.97 -16.21 -15.39
C HIS A 787 33.90 -15.72 -13.94
N PHE A 788 34.56 -14.60 -13.66
CA PHE A 788 34.46 -13.95 -12.36
C PHE A 788 33.23 -13.04 -12.29
N ASP A 789 32.62 -12.99 -11.12
CA ASP A 789 31.55 -12.06 -10.76
C ASP A 789 31.89 -11.36 -9.45
N VAL A 790 32.21 -10.07 -9.53
CA VAL A 790 32.45 -9.15 -8.39
C VAL A 790 31.38 -8.06 -8.32
N GLY A 791 30.28 -8.24 -9.08
CA GLY A 791 29.22 -7.26 -9.25
C GLY A 791 29.73 -5.89 -9.71
N ASP A 792 29.14 -4.84 -9.14
CA ASP A 792 29.36 -3.45 -9.54
C ASP A 792 30.77 -2.91 -9.19
N LEU A 793 31.68 -3.71 -8.64
CA LEU A 793 33.00 -3.24 -8.20
C LEU A 793 33.80 -2.61 -9.35
N PHE A 794 33.75 -3.20 -10.55
CA PHE A 794 34.44 -2.67 -11.73
C PHE A 794 33.50 -2.11 -12.81
N ASP A 795 32.19 -2.31 -12.67
CA ASP A 795 31.17 -1.66 -13.48
C ASP A 795 30.27 -0.82 -12.57
N GLN A 796 30.41 0.52 -12.59
CA GLN A 796 29.61 1.41 -11.74
C GLN A 796 28.16 1.57 -12.24
N ASN A 797 27.69 0.67 -13.10
CA ASN A 797 26.34 0.61 -13.62
C ASN A 797 25.67 -0.67 -13.10
N SER A 798 24.35 -0.62 -12.95
CA SER A 798 23.55 -1.78 -12.51
C SER A 798 23.26 -2.80 -13.63
N ASP A 799 23.87 -2.65 -14.81
CA ASP A 799 23.60 -3.50 -15.96
C ASP A 799 24.71 -4.55 -16.05
N ILE A 800 24.31 -5.83 -16.19
CA ILE A 800 25.23 -6.97 -16.31
C ILE A 800 26.27 -6.72 -17.41
N ALA A 801 27.54 -6.84 -17.06
CA ALA A 801 28.67 -6.63 -17.94
C ALA A 801 29.76 -7.71 -17.76
N PRO A 802 29.66 -8.86 -18.47
CA PRO A 802 30.58 -9.98 -18.27
C PRO A 802 32.06 -9.61 -18.50
N GLN A 803 32.35 -8.70 -19.44
CA GLN A 803 33.71 -8.17 -19.68
C GLN A 803 34.31 -7.37 -18.50
N ASN A 804 33.46 -6.96 -17.56
CA ASN A 804 33.83 -6.24 -16.35
C ASN A 804 33.76 -7.11 -15.10
N PHE A 805 33.61 -8.43 -15.25
CA PHE A 805 33.40 -9.37 -14.14
C PHE A 805 32.12 -9.06 -13.35
N ASP A 806 31.04 -8.75 -14.07
CA ASP A 806 29.71 -8.57 -13.49
C ASP A 806 28.72 -9.48 -14.20
N LEU A 807 28.20 -10.47 -13.47
CA LEU A 807 27.17 -11.43 -13.91
C LEU A 807 25.88 -11.27 -13.08
N GLY A 808 25.73 -10.15 -12.36
CA GLY A 808 24.57 -9.84 -11.51
C GLY A 808 24.62 -10.45 -10.10
N GLY A 809 25.79 -10.91 -9.64
CA GLY A 809 26.09 -11.34 -8.27
C GLY A 809 27.26 -10.52 -7.71
N GLY A 810 28.04 -11.09 -6.79
CA GLY A 810 29.29 -10.48 -6.29
C GLY A 810 29.06 -9.20 -5.49
N ASN A 811 28.95 -9.34 -4.17
CA ASN A 811 28.39 -8.31 -3.31
C ASN A 811 29.43 -7.72 -2.36
N VAL A 812 29.25 -6.43 -2.06
CA VAL A 812 29.82 -5.83 -0.85
C VAL A 812 29.04 -6.36 0.36
N VAL A 813 29.68 -7.10 1.24
CA VAL A 813 29.06 -7.70 2.42
C VAL A 813 29.50 -7.00 3.72
N PRO A 814 28.73 -7.11 4.82
CA PRO A 814 29.10 -6.47 6.09
C PRO A 814 30.48 -6.92 6.61
N PHE A 815 31.30 -5.94 7.01
CA PHE A 815 32.60 -6.21 7.60
C PHE A 815 32.49 -6.99 8.92
N ASN A 816 33.36 -8.00 9.05
CA ASN A 816 33.59 -8.69 10.30
C ASN A 816 35.09 -8.92 10.50
N SER A 817 35.60 -8.61 11.69
CA SER A 817 37.02 -8.77 11.99
C SER A 817 37.46 -10.23 12.06
N TYR A 818 36.53 -11.14 12.35
CA TYR A 818 36.74 -12.59 12.40
C TYR A 818 35.63 -13.32 11.67
N THR A 819 35.99 -14.06 10.63
CA THR A 819 35.06 -14.97 9.93
C THR A 819 35.61 -16.39 10.03
N PRO A 820 34.95 -17.27 10.80
CA PRO A 820 35.28 -18.68 10.80
C PRO A 820 34.84 -19.32 9.47
N PHE A 821 35.58 -20.35 9.08
CA PHE A 821 35.14 -21.22 7.99
C PHE A 821 34.08 -22.21 8.47
N GLU A 822 34.28 -22.81 9.65
CA GLU A 822 33.29 -23.72 10.29
C GLU A 822 32.20 -22.97 11.08
N TYR A 823 31.20 -23.72 11.56
CA TYR A 823 30.15 -23.20 12.43
C TYR A 823 30.70 -22.69 13.76
N ASP A 824 30.31 -21.47 14.12
CA ASP A 824 30.75 -20.79 15.32
C ASP A 824 29.58 -19.94 15.85
N LEU A 825 29.22 -20.15 17.12
CA LEU A 825 28.11 -19.44 17.74
C LEU A 825 28.43 -17.97 18.07
N SER A 826 29.68 -17.54 17.90
CA SER A 826 30.15 -16.19 18.22
C SER A 826 30.20 -15.24 17.01
N SER A 827 30.26 -15.76 15.78
CA SER A 827 30.49 -14.96 14.58
C SER A 827 29.91 -15.62 13.32
N PRO A 828 29.35 -14.87 12.36
CA PRO A 828 28.91 -15.43 11.07
C PRO A 828 30.08 -16.05 10.30
N ASN A 829 29.92 -17.31 9.92
CA ASN A 829 30.87 -18.05 9.09
C ASN A 829 30.66 -17.80 7.59
N LEU A 830 31.56 -18.32 6.76
CA LEU A 830 31.50 -18.24 5.28
C LEU A 830 30.11 -18.61 4.73
N PHE A 831 29.54 -19.72 5.20
CA PHE A 831 28.28 -20.24 4.68
C PHE A 831 27.08 -19.37 5.03
N ALA A 832 27.14 -18.62 6.15
CA ALA A 832 26.13 -17.62 6.47
C ALA A 832 26.16 -16.46 5.47
N TYR A 833 27.35 -15.99 5.06
CA TYR A 833 27.49 -14.98 4.00
C TYR A 833 27.00 -15.51 2.66
N LYS A 834 27.50 -16.69 2.22
CA LYS A 834 27.02 -17.35 0.99
C LYS A 834 25.50 -17.44 0.98
N MET A 835 24.93 -17.94 2.07
CA MET A 835 23.49 -18.14 2.17
C MET A 835 22.70 -16.83 2.14
N GLU A 836 23.20 -15.74 2.73
CA GLU A 836 22.47 -14.47 2.77
C GLU A 836 22.58 -13.68 1.46
N TYR A 837 23.77 -13.66 0.83
CA TYR A 837 24.10 -12.72 -0.24
C TYR A 837 24.14 -13.35 -1.65
N THR A 838 24.14 -14.68 -1.78
CA THR A 838 24.12 -15.34 -3.11
C THR A 838 22.72 -15.77 -3.56
N ASP A 839 22.49 -15.75 -4.87
CA ASP A 839 21.32 -16.38 -5.47
C ASP A 839 21.52 -17.91 -5.50
N ILE A 840 20.67 -18.64 -4.78
CA ILE A 840 20.78 -20.10 -4.65
C ILE A 840 20.67 -20.86 -5.98
N THR A 841 20.10 -20.25 -7.03
CA THR A 841 20.10 -20.83 -8.39
C THR A 841 21.51 -21.06 -8.93
N ARG A 842 22.50 -20.28 -8.46
CA ARG A 842 23.90 -20.40 -8.86
C ARG A 842 24.62 -21.58 -8.21
N ARG A 843 24.06 -22.17 -7.16
CA ARG A 843 24.72 -23.21 -6.34
C ARG A 843 25.32 -24.37 -7.15
N PRO A 844 24.69 -24.90 -8.22
CA PRO A 844 25.27 -26.01 -8.96
C PRO A 844 26.45 -25.63 -9.86
N ILE A 845 26.61 -24.34 -10.17
CA ILE A 845 27.51 -23.86 -11.23
C ILE A 845 28.65 -22.99 -10.67
N PHE A 846 28.39 -22.20 -9.63
CA PHE A 846 29.36 -21.24 -9.11
C PHE A 846 30.17 -21.79 -7.94
N HIS A 847 31.48 -21.54 -8.00
CA HIS A 847 32.33 -21.46 -6.80
C HIS A 847 32.07 -20.13 -6.09
N TYR A 848 32.03 -20.16 -4.77
CA TYR A 848 31.83 -19.00 -3.91
C TYR A 848 33.12 -18.64 -3.19
N LEU A 849 33.61 -17.43 -3.44
CA LEU A 849 34.79 -16.88 -2.81
C LEU A 849 34.40 -15.69 -1.94
N LEU A 850 34.78 -15.72 -0.66
CA LEU A 850 34.68 -14.55 0.21
C LEU A 850 36.06 -13.93 0.45
N MET A 851 36.21 -12.66 0.10
CA MET A 851 37.33 -11.85 0.57
C MET A 851 37.01 -11.32 1.97
N ALA A 852 37.59 -11.95 2.99
CA ALA A 852 37.33 -11.67 4.40
C ALA A 852 38.52 -10.99 5.08
N SER A 853 38.28 -10.44 6.27
CA SER A 853 39.34 -9.79 7.06
C SER A 853 40.33 -10.81 7.63
N SER A 854 39.88 -11.71 8.51
CA SER A 854 40.75 -12.68 9.18
C SER A 854 39.99 -13.94 9.61
N GLY A 855 40.68 -15.07 9.58
CA GLY A 855 40.24 -16.35 10.16
C GLY A 855 40.70 -16.59 11.60
N ASN A 856 41.19 -15.56 12.32
CA ASN A 856 41.53 -15.62 13.74
C ASN A 856 40.49 -14.86 14.59
N GLU A 857 40.08 -15.44 15.73
CA GLU A 857 39.02 -14.91 16.60
C GLU A 857 39.27 -13.48 17.11
N ASP A 858 40.54 -13.11 17.32
CA ASP A 858 40.93 -11.77 17.80
C ASP A 858 41.06 -10.73 16.67
N GLY A 859 40.78 -11.12 15.43
CA GLY A 859 40.94 -10.28 14.23
C GLY A 859 42.39 -9.98 13.86
N SER A 860 43.36 -10.67 14.46
CA SER A 860 44.78 -10.58 14.07
C SER A 860 45.02 -11.25 12.72
N ILE A 861 46.19 -11.02 12.12
CA ILE A 861 46.59 -11.59 10.83
C ILE A 861 46.45 -13.13 10.83
N SER A 862 45.62 -13.67 9.95
CA SER A 862 45.49 -15.12 9.70
C SER A 862 46.33 -15.57 8.49
N GLY A 863 46.22 -16.85 8.10
CA GLY A 863 46.76 -17.35 6.83
C GLY A 863 46.14 -16.66 5.61
N SER A 864 46.69 -16.91 4.42
CA SER A 864 46.27 -16.25 3.18
C SER A 864 44.86 -16.65 2.77
N GLY A 865 44.47 -17.91 2.99
CA GLY A 865 43.14 -18.40 2.68
C GLY A 865 42.78 -19.71 3.37
N ILE A 866 41.63 -20.22 2.98
CA ILE A 866 41.07 -21.51 3.39
C ILE A 866 40.04 -21.95 2.35
N ALA A 867 40.05 -23.23 1.97
CA ALA A 867 39.18 -23.76 0.93
C ALA A 867 38.74 -25.19 1.21
N GLU A 868 37.53 -25.54 0.75
CA GLU A 868 37.09 -26.93 0.64
C GLU A 868 37.94 -27.69 -0.38
N ILE A 869 38.07 -29.01 -0.18
CA ILE A 869 38.69 -29.89 -1.16
C ILE A 869 37.62 -30.54 -2.04
N SER A 870 37.76 -30.44 -3.36
CA SER A 870 36.74 -30.92 -4.33
C SER A 870 35.34 -30.37 -4.02
N GLY A 871 35.27 -29.07 -3.75
CA GLY A 871 34.08 -28.34 -3.30
C GLY A 871 33.85 -27.06 -4.10
N ASN A 872 33.04 -26.16 -3.55
CA ASN A 872 32.74 -24.88 -4.19
C ASN A 872 32.82 -23.67 -3.25
N ASP A 873 33.48 -23.81 -2.11
CA ASP A 873 33.60 -22.79 -1.09
C ASP A 873 35.07 -22.50 -0.76
N LEU A 874 35.44 -21.21 -0.81
CA LEU A 874 36.76 -20.71 -0.46
C LEU A 874 36.70 -19.31 0.16
N MET A 875 37.71 -18.98 0.96
CA MET A 875 37.83 -17.70 1.62
C MET A 875 39.28 -17.22 1.58
N VAL A 876 39.48 -15.97 1.19
CA VAL A 876 40.79 -15.30 1.22
C VAL A 876 40.81 -14.33 2.40
N THR A 877 41.78 -14.48 3.29
CA THR A 877 41.85 -13.74 4.57
C THR A 877 43.13 -12.90 4.70
N MET A 878 43.37 -12.04 3.71
CA MET A 878 44.55 -11.16 3.67
C MET A 878 44.36 -9.80 4.37
N GLY A 879 43.27 -9.62 5.13
CA GLY A 879 43.06 -8.41 5.91
C GLY A 879 44.12 -8.21 6.98
N GLY A 880 44.60 -6.97 7.12
CA GLY A 880 45.62 -6.61 8.11
C GLY A 880 47.06 -7.02 7.75
N TRP A 881 47.30 -7.66 6.59
CA TRP A 881 48.65 -8.06 6.15
C TRP A 881 49.59 -6.86 5.86
N GLY A 882 49.03 -5.66 5.70
CA GLY A 882 49.79 -4.44 5.42
C GLY A 882 49.97 -4.14 3.93
N LEU A 883 49.21 -4.81 3.06
CA LEU A 883 49.13 -4.53 1.63
C LEU A 883 48.72 -3.06 1.39
N THR A 884 49.20 -2.48 0.28
CA THR A 884 48.92 -1.09 -0.09
C THR A 884 49.14 -0.86 -1.58
N LEU A 885 48.55 0.21 -2.12
CA LEU A 885 48.71 0.67 -3.51
C LEU A 885 49.54 1.97 -3.60
N ASP A 886 50.23 2.35 -2.52
CA ASP A 886 50.94 3.65 -2.41
C ASP A 886 52.14 3.77 -3.37
N THR A 887 52.79 2.66 -3.72
CA THR A 887 53.93 2.61 -4.63
C THR A 887 53.77 1.51 -5.66
N GLN A 888 54.44 1.62 -6.81
CA GLN A 888 54.36 0.60 -7.87
C GLN A 888 54.75 -0.80 -7.37
N ILE A 889 55.77 -0.90 -6.51
CA ILE A 889 56.19 -2.19 -5.94
C ILE A 889 55.10 -2.72 -5.01
N ALA A 890 54.52 -1.89 -4.15
CA ALA A 890 53.43 -2.30 -3.26
C ALA A 890 52.18 -2.74 -4.03
N THR A 891 51.83 -2.02 -5.11
CA THR A 891 50.76 -2.38 -6.04
C THR A 891 51.00 -3.74 -6.68
N ASN A 892 52.21 -3.97 -7.21
CA ASN A 892 52.59 -5.25 -7.80
C ASN A 892 52.44 -6.40 -6.78
N VAL A 893 52.98 -6.24 -5.57
CA VAL A 893 52.89 -7.26 -4.52
C VAL A 893 51.44 -7.56 -4.16
N THR A 894 50.61 -6.53 -4.04
CA THR A 894 49.19 -6.67 -3.71
C THR A 894 48.46 -7.48 -4.80
N TYR A 895 48.69 -7.17 -6.08
CA TYR A 895 48.09 -7.90 -7.19
C TYR A 895 48.63 -9.34 -7.29
N ASN A 896 49.94 -9.54 -7.14
CA ASN A 896 50.58 -10.84 -7.26
C ASN A 896 50.16 -11.79 -6.11
N TYR A 897 50.12 -11.29 -4.88
CA TYR A 897 49.68 -12.09 -3.73
C TYR A 897 48.21 -12.45 -3.84
N GLN A 898 47.36 -11.50 -4.24
CA GLN A 898 45.94 -11.80 -4.46
C GLN A 898 45.73 -12.80 -5.60
N ALA A 899 46.41 -12.62 -6.73
CA ALA A 899 46.32 -13.53 -7.86
C ALA A 899 46.76 -14.96 -7.49
N SER A 900 47.92 -15.12 -6.85
CA SER A 900 48.39 -16.45 -6.49
C SER A 900 47.58 -17.10 -5.37
N THR A 901 47.06 -16.32 -4.42
CA THR A 901 46.25 -16.87 -3.32
C THR A 901 44.91 -17.36 -3.86
N ILE A 902 44.19 -16.54 -4.64
CA ILE A 902 42.91 -16.97 -5.24
C ILE A 902 43.13 -18.20 -6.14
N PHE A 903 44.20 -18.21 -6.94
CA PHE A 903 44.55 -19.37 -7.78
C PHE A 903 44.83 -20.62 -6.94
N HIS A 904 45.54 -20.49 -5.82
CA HIS A 904 45.82 -21.59 -4.89
C HIS A 904 44.54 -22.14 -4.22
N GLU A 905 43.72 -21.27 -3.64
CA GLU A 905 42.48 -21.67 -2.96
C GLU A 905 41.47 -22.30 -3.94
N LEU A 906 41.44 -21.80 -5.19
CA LEU A 906 40.64 -22.41 -6.25
C LEU A 906 41.18 -23.80 -6.61
N GLY A 907 42.50 -24.01 -6.60
CA GLY A 907 43.10 -25.33 -6.81
C GLY A 907 42.60 -26.37 -5.82
N HIS A 908 42.43 -26.02 -4.55
CA HIS A 908 41.80 -26.88 -3.54
C HIS A 908 40.35 -27.24 -3.90
N ASN A 909 39.56 -26.24 -4.29
CA ASN A 909 38.19 -26.45 -4.75
C ASN A 909 38.12 -27.41 -5.95
N LEU A 910 39.10 -27.33 -6.85
CA LEU A 910 39.24 -28.20 -8.01
C LEU A 910 39.90 -29.56 -7.70
N GLY A 911 40.19 -29.84 -6.43
CA GLY A 911 40.64 -31.15 -5.94
C GLY A 911 42.16 -31.31 -5.77
N LEU A 912 42.94 -30.23 -5.83
CA LEU A 912 44.38 -30.27 -5.62
C LEU A 912 44.75 -30.15 -4.14
N TYR A 913 45.85 -30.79 -3.76
CA TYR A 913 46.51 -30.68 -2.46
C TYR A 913 47.84 -29.91 -2.62
N HIS A 914 48.54 -29.56 -1.54
CA HIS A 914 49.75 -28.71 -1.64
C HIS A 914 50.89 -29.33 -2.48
N GLY A 915 50.94 -30.65 -2.59
CA GLY A 915 51.87 -31.41 -3.44
C GLY A 915 51.25 -31.92 -4.75
N GLY A 916 50.04 -31.47 -5.09
CA GLY A 916 49.22 -31.88 -6.23
C GLY A 916 48.19 -32.94 -5.84
N ASP A 917 48.64 -34.19 -5.61
CA ASP A 917 47.82 -35.34 -5.21
C ASP A 917 48.04 -35.76 -3.74
N GLU A 918 48.87 -35.01 -3.01
CA GLU A 918 49.29 -35.29 -1.64
C GLU A 918 49.56 -34.00 -0.87
N GLU A 919 49.55 -34.07 0.46
CA GLU A 919 49.79 -32.94 1.37
C GLU A 919 51.29 -32.76 1.70
N VAL A 920 52.15 -32.91 0.69
CA VAL A 920 53.60 -32.73 0.82
C VAL A 920 54.00 -31.36 0.31
N ASN A 921 54.49 -30.53 1.22
CA ASN A 921 54.89 -29.15 0.96
C ASN A 921 56.36 -29.01 0.53
N PHE A 922 56.69 -27.85 -0.04
CA PHE A 922 58.05 -27.40 -0.37
C PHE A 922 58.83 -28.30 -1.34
N LYS A 923 58.14 -29.04 -2.21
CA LYS A 923 58.73 -29.94 -3.22
C LYS A 923 59.47 -29.12 -4.29
N PRO A 924 60.81 -29.10 -4.37
CA PRO A 924 61.50 -28.20 -5.29
C PRO A 924 61.22 -28.53 -6.76
N ASN A 925 61.06 -29.81 -7.10
CA ASN A 925 60.77 -30.27 -8.45
C ASN A 925 59.30 -30.11 -8.88
N HIS A 926 58.39 -29.77 -7.97
CA HIS A 926 56.97 -29.58 -8.25
C HIS A 926 56.65 -28.09 -8.37
N LEU A 927 56.79 -27.56 -9.59
CA LEU A 927 56.56 -26.13 -9.90
C LEU A 927 55.05 -25.88 -10.02
N SER A 928 54.43 -25.54 -8.90
CA SER A 928 53.00 -25.28 -8.81
C SER A 928 52.72 -24.17 -7.80
N SER A 929 51.71 -23.34 -8.07
CA SER A 929 51.17 -22.40 -7.09
C SER A 929 50.53 -23.09 -5.89
N MET A 930 50.18 -24.39 -5.98
CA MET A 930 49.74 -25.21 -4.83
C MET A 930 50.86 -25.47 -3.82
N ASN A 931 52.11 -25.36 -4.26
CA ASN A 931 53.27 -25.62 -3.42
C ASN A 931 53.75 -24.32 -2.74
N TYR A 932 53.82 -24.31 -1.41
CA TYR A 932 54.24 -23.15 -0.61
C TYR A 932 55.63 -22.60 -0.93
N LEU A 933 56.49 -23.38 -1.60
CA LEU A 933 57.76 -22.84 -2.10
C LEU A 933 57.54 -21.74 -3.16
N TYR A 934 56.44 -21.82 -3.91
CA TYR A 934 56.17 -20.99 -5.07
C TYR A 934 54.94 -20.10 -4.94
N GLN A 935 53.95 -20.42 -4.09
CA GLN A 935 52.69 -19.67 -3.92
C GLN A 935 52.90 -18.15 -3.87
N LEU A 936 53.52 -17.60 -2.82
CA LEU A 936 53.68 -16.15 -2.71
C LEU A 936 54.86 -15.58 -3.50
N ALA A 937 55.87 -16.38 -3.79
CA ALA A 937 57.11 -15.90 -4.44
C ALA A 937 57.06 -15.99 -5.98
N GLY A 938 56.10 -16.73 -6.54
CA GLY A 938 55.97 -17.01 -7.97
C GLY A 938 56.89 -18.15 -8.43
N LEU A 939 56.55 -18.76 -9.57
CA LEU A 939 57.30 -19.88 -10.14
C LEU A 939 58.60 -19.43 -10.80
N SER A 940 59.66 -20.22 -10.59
CA SER A 940 60.95 -20.03 -11.24
C SER A 940 60.91 -20.33 -12.74
N THR A 941 61.77 -19.66 -13.51
CA THR A 941 61.96 -19.98 -14.94
C THR A 941 63.01 -21.08 -15.12
N ILE A 942 62.60 -22.24 -15.65
CA ILE A 942 63.53 -23.33 -15.98
C ILE A 942 64.58 -22.87 -16.99
N GLY A 943 65.86 -23.12 -16.69
CA GLY A 943 66.98 -22.67 -17.50
C GLY A 943 67.50 -21.29 -17.10
N ASN A 944 66.94 -20.65 -16.07
CA ASN A 944 67.28 -19.29 -15.65
C ASN A 944 67.12 -19.11 -14.13
N ASN A 945 68.19 -19.41 -13.40
CA ASN A 945 68.29 -19.23 -11.94
C ASN A 945 67.19 -19.93 -11.13
N GLU A 946 66.75 -21.14 -11.52
CA GLU A 946 65.59 -21.79 -10.89
C GLU A 946 65.78 -22.33 -9.46
N GLY A 947 67.00 -22.27 -8.90
CA GLY A 947 67.21 -22.50 -7.48
C GLY A 947 66.79 -21.32 -6.59
N ASP A 948 66.44 -20.17 -7.19
CA ASP A 948 66.20 -18.91 -6.51
C ASP A 948 65.16 -18.99 -5.38
N ARG A 949 64.00 -19.60 -5.63
CA ARG A 949 62.95 -19.79 -4.61
C ARG A 949 63.39 -20.72 -3.48
N TYR A 950 64.15 -21.75 -3.82
CA TYR A 950 64.73 -22.66 -2.84
C TYR A 950 65.67 -21.93 -1.89
N TYR A 951 66.54 -21.07 -2.43
CA TYR A 951 67.51 -20.30 -1.65
C TYR A 951 66.85 -19.22 -0.80
N GLU A 952 65.91 -18.46 -1.38
CA GLU A 952 65.14 -17.44 -0.66
C GLU A 952 64.43 -18.05 0.56
N ARG A 953 63.85 -19.24 0.39
CA ARG A 953 63.11 -19.91 1.46
C ARG A 953 64.03 -20.47 2.55
N PHE A 954 65.05 -21.23 2.16
CA PHE A 954 65.82 -22.07 3.08
C PHE A 954 67.19 -21.50 3.48
N TYR A 955 67.73 -20.57 2.68
CA TYR A 955 69.02 -19.92 2.91
C TYR A 955 68.97 -18.40 2.72
N PRO A 956 67.97 -17.69 3.29
CA PRO A 956 67.79 -16.26 3.05
C PRO A 956 69.05 -15.46 3.42
N GLY A 957 69.57 -14.68 2.46
CA GLY A 957 70.75 -13.84 2.64
C GLY A 957 72.10 -14.58 2.66
N ASN A 958 72.13 -15.87 2.30
CA ASN A 958 73.36 -16.63 2.22
C ASN A 958 74.13 -16.34 0.92
N ALA A 959 75.25 -15.65 1.05
CA ALA A 959 76.09 -15.22 -0.08
C ALA A 959 76.71 -16.36 -0.93
N SER A 960 76.55 -17.64 -0.54
CA SER A 960 77.00 -18.78 -1.35
C SER A 960 76.02 -19.18 -2.45
N CYS A 961 74.71 -19.00 -2.25
CA CYS A 961 73.67 -19.41 -3.20
C CYS A 961 72.63 -18.30 -3.49
N ASP A 962 72.36 -17.39 -2.55
CA ASP A 962 71.40 -16.28 -2.68
C ASP A 962 72.12 -14.98 -3.13
N ILE A 963 72.62 -14.98 -4.37
CA ILE A 963 73.47 -13.88 -4.91
C ILE A 963 72.86 -13.12 -6.10
N THR A 964 71.79 -13.63 -6.69
CA THR A 964 71.12 -13.03 -7.86
C THR A 964 69.65 -12.78 -7.53
N PRO A 965 69.09 -11.62 -7.95
CA PRO A 965 67.66 -11.36 -7.76
C PRO A 965 66.80 -12.45 -8.38
N ASN A 966 65.71 -12.77 -7.69
CA ASN A 966 64.68 -13.68 -8.15
C ASN A 966 64.16 -13.32 -9.54
N THR A 967 64.08 -14.32 -10.42
CA THR A 967 63.38 -14.17 -11.71
C THR A 967 61.87 -14.17 -11.47
N ASN A 968 61.07 -13.36 -12.16
CA ASN A 968 59.59 -13.33 -12.00
C ASN A 968 59.13 -13.16 -10.55
N SER A 969 59.88 -12.39 -9.75
CA SER A 969 59.61 -12.16 -8.33
C SER A 969 58.23 -11.53 -8.10
N HIS A 970 57.65 -11.78 -6.92
CA HIS A 970 56.46 -11.08 -6.42
C HIS A 970 56.57 -9.56 -6.38
N LEU A 971 57.79 -9.01 -6.36
CA LEU A 971 58.05 -7.57 -6.44
C LEU A 971 57.92 -7.02 -7.89
N GLY A 972 58.01 -7.90 -8.88
CA GLY A 972 57.94 -7.58 -10.32
C GLY A 972 56.52 -7.30 -10.81
N SER A 973 56.39 -6.91 -12.07
CA SER A 973 55.06 -6.66 -12.67
C SER A 973 54.20 -7.93 -12.65
N THR A 974 52.88 -7.80 -12.61
CA THR A 974 51.96 -8.95 -12.64
C THR A 974 52.04 -9.76 -13.94
N ASP A 975 52.46 -9.13 -15.04
CA ASP A 975 52.73 -9.82 -16.30
C ASP A 975 53.91 -10.78 -16.17
N ASP A 976 54.99 -10.34 -15.51
CA ASP A 976 56.22 -11.13 -15.32
C ASP A 976 56.08 -12.19 -14.22
N PHE A 977 55.25 -11.94 -13.19
CA PHE A 977 55.01 -12.87 -12.09
C PHE A 977 54.32 -14.15 -12.60
N ILE A 978 54.93 -15.32 -12.39
CA ILE A 978 54.38 -16.59 -12.91
C ILE A 978 53.61 -17.32 -11.81
N ILE A 979 52.34 -17.60 -12.10
CA ILE A 979 51.50 -18.58 -11.40
C ILE A 979 51.08 -19.65 -12.42
N ASP A 980 51.12 -20.92 -12.03
CA ASP A 980 50.68 -22.06 -12.85
C ASP A 980 50.48 -23.28 -11.94
N TYR A 981 49.68 -24.25 -12.37
CA TYR A 981 49.73 -25.59 -11.80
C TYR A 981 50.78 -26.42 -12.54
N SER A 982 51.35 -27.41 -11.85
CA SER A 982 52.37 -28.26 -12.41
C SER A 982 51.85 -29.06 -13.61
N SER A 983 52.70 -29.14 -14.62
CA SER A 983 52.49 -29.94 -15.82
C SER A 983 53.03 -31.37 -15.69
N GLY A 984 53.42 -31.81 -14.48
CA GLY A 984 53.94 -33.16 -14.22
C GLY A 984 55.16 -33.53 -15.05
N SER A 985 55.99 -32.55 -15.39
CA SER A 985 57.08 -32.71 -16.36
C SER A 985 58.46 -32.84 -15.72
N SER A 986 58.55 -32.65 -14.40
CA SER A 986 59.76 -32.96 -13.64
C SER A 986 59.79 -34.45 -13.29
N ALA A 987 60.97 -35.04 -13.22
CA ALA A 987 61.14 -36.39 -12.70
C ALA A 987 61.24 -36.38 -11.17
N ASP A 988 61.05 -37.56 -10.57
CA ASP A 988 61.15 -37.77 -9.12
C ASP A 988 62.49 -37.29 -8.55
N LEU A 989 62.43 -36.49 -7.49
CA LEU A 989 63.60 -36.07 -6.74
C LEU A 989 63.78 -37.03 -5.55
N ASN A 990 64.79 -37.90 -5.63
CA ASN A 990 65.03 -38.90 -4.59
C ASN A 990 66.02 -38.38 -3.55
N GLU A 991 65.53 -38.04 -2.36
CA GLU A 991 66.32 -37.43 -1.27
C GLU A 991 67.39 -38.36 -0.70
N SER A 992 67.30 -39.67 -0.97
CA SER A 992 68.39 -40.59 -0.64
C SER A 992 69.64 -40.30 -1.46
N THR A 993 69.50 -39.74 -2.67
CA THR A 993 70.61 -39.39 -3.57
C THR A 993 70.21 -38.23 -4.48
N ILE A 994 70.50 -37.01 -4.03
CA ILE A 994 70.27 -35.78 -4.81
C ILE A 994 71.48 -35.52 -5.70
N LEU A 995 71.25 -35.17 -6.96
CA LEU A 995 72.27 -34.74 -7.92
C LEU A 995 72.05 -33.28 -8.26
N GLU A 996 72.83 -32.38 -7.68
CA GLU A 996 72.66 -30.94 -7.85
C GLU A 996 72.81 -30.50 -9.31
N ALA A 997 73.65 -31.19 -10.08
CA ALA A 997 73.83 -30.97 -11.51
C ALA A 997 72.55 -31.19 -12.33
N GLN A 998 71.56 -31.90 -11.79
CA GLN A 998 70.24 -32.13 -12.43
C GLN A 998 69.22 -31.06 -12.05
N GLY A 999 69.58 -30.13 -11.16
CA GLY A 999 68.70 -29.04 -10.73
C GLY A 999 67.40 -29.55 -10.10
N LEU A 1000 66.28 -29.06 -10.60
CA LEU A 1000 64.93 -29.47 -10.21
C LEU A 1000 64.48 -30.78 -10.88
N ASN A 1001 65.42 -31.55 -11.44
CA ASN A 1001 65.19 -32.81 -12.16
C ASN A 1001 64.19 -32.69 -13.32
N ARG A 1002 64.24 -31.56 -14.04
CA ARG A 1002 63.40 -31.24 -15.21
C ARG A 1002 64.25 -31.02 -16.45
N ASN A 1003 63.72 -31.33 -17.63
CA ASN A 1003 64.45 -31.10 -18.87
C ASN A 1003 64.77 -29.61 -19.06
N GLY A 1004 66.04 -29.28 -19.35
CA GLY A 1004 66.53 -27.91 -19.46
C GLY A 1004 66.92 -27.27 -18.13
N SER A 1005 66.85 -28.01 -17.02
CA SER A 1005 67.15 -27.47 -15.69
C SER A 1005 68.64 -27.12 -15.53
N LEU A 1006 68.93 -25.95 -14.95
CA LEU A 1006 70.24 -25.56 -14.45
C LEU A 1006 70.52 -26.21 -13.10
N PRO A 1007 71.81 -26.40 -12.75
CA PRO A 1007 72.16 -26.95 -11.45
C PRO A 1007 71.66 -26.14 -10.25
N VAL A 1008 71.18 -26.82 -9.21
CA VAL A 1008 70.69 -26.24 -7.96
C VAL A 1008 71.56 -26.73 -6.80
N ASP A 1009 72.27 -25.81 -6.14
CA ASP A 1009 73.04 -26.03 -4.91
C ASP A 1009 72.12 -26.18 -3.68
N PHE A 1010 71.66 -27.40 -3.40
CA PHE A 1010 70.65 -27.65 -2.37
C PHE A 1010 71.20 -27.47 -0.94
N ASN A 1011 72.52 -27.59 -0.74
CA ASN A 1011 73.13 -27.40 0.58
C ASN A 1011 73.77 -26.01 0.77
N CYS A 1012 73.71 -25.16 -0.26
CA CYS A 1012 74.21 -23.79 -0.31
C CYS A 1012 75.71 -23.65 0.07
N ASN A 1013 76.56 -24.57 -0.40
CA ASN A 1013 78.00 -24.56 -0.12
C ASN A 1013 78.87 -23.98 -1.26
N ALA A 1014 78.23 -23.41 -2.28
CA ALA A 1014 78.80 -22.88 -3.52
C ALA A 1014 79.36 -23.94 -4.49
N ILE A 1015 78.98 -25.21 -4.33
CA ILE A 1015 79.23 -26.31 -5.26
C ILE A 1015 77.84 -26.80 -5.69
N ASN A 1016 77.57 -26.80 -7.00
CA ASN A 1016 76.27 -27.21 -7.55
C ASN A 1016 76.39 -28.42 -8.48
N THR A 1017 77.41 -29.24 -8.30
CA THR A 1017 77.69 -30.40 -9.16
C THR A 1017 77.90 -31.68 -8.37
N GLU A 1018 77.71 -31.64 -7.06
CA GLU A 1018 77.92 -32.80 -6.20
C GLU A 1018 76.67 -33.67 -6.07
N SER A 1019 76.87 -34.83 -5.43
CA SER A 1019 75.79 -35.74 -5.09
C SER A 1019 75.63 -35.74 -3.57
N LEU A 1020 74.47 -35.31 -3.09
CA LEU A 1020 74.14 -35.31 -1.68
C LEU A 1020 73.49 -36.65 -1.32
N THR A 1021 73.95 -37.25 -0.22
CA THR A 1021 73.43 -38.53 0.27
C THR A 1021 72.52 -38.28 1.46
N SER A 1022 71.29 -38.81 1.43
CA SER A 1022 70.30 -38.64 2.50
C SER A 1022 70.10 -37.17 2.86
N PHE A 1023 69.82 -36.34 1.86
CA PHE A 1023 69.61 -34.91 2.01
C PHE A 1023 68.12 -34.58 1.83
N ASP A 1024 67.51 -34.11 2.90
CA ASP A 1024 66.13 -33.66 2.98
C ASP A 1024 66.00 -32.29 2.31
N THR A 1025 65.44 -32.28 1.11
CA THR A 1025 65.34 -31.09 0.28
C THR A 1025 64.14 -30.24 0.65
N ASN A 1026 62.99 -30.83 1.01
CA ASN A 1026 61.80 -30.07 1.42
C ASN A 1026 61.79 -29.68 2.91
N GLN A 1027 62.78 -30.14 3.68
CA GLN A 1027 63.01 -29.87 5.11
C GLN A 1027 61.88 -30.37 6.04
N ASP A 1028 61.25 -31.48 5.69
CA ASP A 1028 60.18 -32.07 6.50
C ASP A 1028 60.69 -33.05 7.59
N ASN A 1029 62.01 -33.24 7.67
CA ASN A 1029 62.76 -34.19 8.53
C ASN A 1029 62.63 -35.67 8.10
N THR A 1030 62.18 -35.92 6.88
CA THR A 1030 62.07 -37.25 6.28
C THR A 1030 62.94 -37.32 5.03
N ILE A 1031 63.46 -38.51 4.72
CA ILE A 1031 64.13 -38.77 3.45
C ILE A 1031 63.16 -39.56 2.60
N SER A 1032 62.65 -38.93 1.55
CA SER A 1032 61.55 -39.45 0.74
C SER A 1032 61.85 -39.33 -0.77
N ILE A 1033 60.85 -39.65 -1.58
CA ILE A 1033 60.86 -39.39 -3.01
C ILE A 1033 59.81 -38.31 -3.25
N LEU A 1034 60.24 -37.16 -3.75
CA LEU A 1034 59.33 -36.06 -4.10
C LEU A 1034 58.95 -36.19 -5.57
N SER A 1035 57.70 -36.55 -5.85
CA SER A 1035 57.20 -36.76 -7.21
C SER A 1035 56.49 -35.53 -7.77
N ASP A 1036 56.59 -35.29 -9.08
CA ASP A 1036 55.82 -34.24 -9.75
C ASP A 1036 54.59 -34.85 -10.43
N VAL A 1037 53.44 -34.18 -10.35
CA VAL A 1037 52.17 -34.63 -10.93
C VAL A 1037 51.56 -33.59 -11.86
N ASN A 1038 50.80 -34.04 -12.85
CA ASN A 1038 50.13 -33.15 -13.81
C ASN A 1038 48.78 -32.72 -13.25
N GLU A 1039 48.79 -31.64 -12.48
CA GLU A 1039 47.62 -31.10 -11.79
C GLU A 1039 46.52 -30.62 -12.75
N TRP A 1040 46.88 -30.08 -13.91
CA TRP A 1040 45.90 -29.68 -14.93
C TRP A 1040 45.01 -30.84 -15.40
N SER A 1041 45.53 -32.07 -15.40
CA SER A 1041 44.73 -33.26 -15.74
C SER A 1041 43.92 -33.84 -14.58
N MET A 1042 44.07 -33.28 -13.38
CA MET A 1042 43.42 -33.73 -12.16
C MET A 1042 42.26 -32.83 -11.73
N LEU A 1043 42.13 -31.64 -12.31
CA LEU A 1043 41.09 -30.68 -11.95
C LEU A 1043 39.70 -31.32 -12.10
N ASN A 1044 38.91 -31.26 -11.03
CA ASN A 1044 37.52 -31.71 -10.98
C ASN A 1044 36.59 -30.49 -11.01
N LEU A 1045 35.88 -30.30 -12.12
CA LEU A 1045 34.95 -29.18 -12.29
C LEU A 1045 33.53 -29.52 -11.82
N GLN A 1046 33.17 -30.81 -11.77
CA GLN A 1046 31.84 -31.30 -11.43
C GLN A 1046 31.62 -31.37 -9.91
N PHE A 1047 31.87 -30.26 -9.21
CA PHE A 1047 31.76 -30.17 -7.74
C PHE A 1047 30.32 -30.41 -7.26
N TYR A 1048 29.31 -30.15 -8.09
CA TYR A 1048 27.89 -30.36 -7.74
C TYR A 1048 27.56 -31.84 -7.50
N MET A 1049 28.38 -32.76 -8.00
CA MET A 1049 28.27 -34.20 -7.70
C MET A 1049 29.03 -34.61 -6.42
N GLN A 1050 29.76 -33.68 -5.81
CA GLN A 1050 30.59 -33.92 -4.63
C GLN A 1050 29.90 -33.47 -3.35
N SER A 1051 30.16 -34.21 -2.27
CA SER A 1051 29.56 -33.90 -0.96
C SER A 1051 29.92 -32.51 -0.44
N ALA A 1052 31.10 -31.99 -0.74
CA ALA A 1052 31.52 -30.65 -0.33
C ALA A 1052 30.72 -29.59 -1.10
N GLY A 1053 30.73 -29.67 -2.44
CA GLY A 1053 30.07 -28.70 -3.32
C GLY A 1053 28.54 -28.62 -3.21
N ASN A 1054 27.89 -29.62 -2.60
CA ASN A 1054 26.42 -29.67 -2.47
C ASN A 1054 25.90 -29.34 -1.04
N ARG A 1055 26.77 -29.13 -0.03
CA ARG A 1055 26.36 -29.14 1.39
C ARG A 1055 26.54 -27.87 2.23
N PHE A 1056 26.88 -26.71 1.65
CA PHE A 1056 27.10 -25.47 2.44
C PHE A 1056 28.02 -25.73 3.66
N GLY A 1057 29.11 -26.46 3.44
CA GLY A 1057 30.10 -26.68 4.48
C GLY A 1057 29.76 -27.63 5.60
N VAL A 1058 28.66 -28.39 5.55
CA VAL A 1058 28.43 -29.46 6.54
C VAL A 1058 29.52 -30.51 6.37
N PRO A 1059 30.45 -30.64 7.33
CA PRO A 1059 31.55 -31.59 7.18
C PRO A 1059 31.00 -33.00 7.12
N ASN A 1060 31.70 -33.88 6.39
CA ASN A 1060 31.47 -35.31 6.51
C ASN A 1060 32.00 -35.74 7.89
N THR A 1061 31.23 -35.50 8.96
CA THR A 1061 31.64 -35.91 10.30
C THR A 1061 31.88 -37.42 10.25
N ASN A 1062 33.09 -37.85 10.63
CA ASN A 1062 33.62 -39.23 10.64
C ASN A 1062 32.78 -40.27 11.43
N ASN A 1063 31.52 -39.99 11.76
CA ASN A 1063 30.66 -40.81 12.62
C ASN A 1063 29.54 -41.58 11.91
N SER A 1064 29.42 -41.58 10.58
CA SER A 1064 28.51 -42.48 9.87
C SER A 1064 29.27 -43.59 9.13
N LYS A 1065 29.32 -44.77 9.76
CA LYS A 1065 29.69 -46.04 9.14
C LYS A 1065 28.75 -46.37 7.96
N VAL A 1066 28.98 -45.83 6.76
CA VAL A 1066 28.62 -46.48 5.48
C VAL A 1066 29.59 -46.02 4.39
N TYR A 1067 30.76 -46.66 4.34
CA TYR A 1067 31.60 -46.69 3.15
C TYR A 1067 30.95 -47.58 2.09
N ASN A 1068 30.80 -47.05 0.87
CA ASN A 1068 31.24 -47.66 -0.39
C ASN A 1068 30.50 -47.00 -1.55
N LEU A 1069 31.23 -46.26 -2.39
CA LEU A 1069 31.24 -46.35 -3.87
C LEU A 1069 31.87 -45.07 -4.46
N GLN A 1070 33.19 -44.97 -4.40
CA GLN A 1070 34.01 -44.59 -5.54
C GLN A 1070 35.44 -45.06 -5.27
N SER A 1071 35.97 -45.79 -6.23
CA SER A 1071 37.33 -46.30 -6.25
C SER A 1071 38.32 -45.15 -6.36
N SER A 1072 39.04 -44.84 -5.29
CA SER A 1072 40.32 -44.14 -5.34
C SER A 1072 41.28 -44.80 -4.35
N PRO A 1073 42.60 -44.75 -4.58
CA PRO A 1073 43.55 -45.72 -4.07
C PRO A 1073 43.58 -45.75 -2.54
N THR A 1074 43.92 -46.93 -2.03
CA THR A 1074 44.02 -47.29 -0.62
C THR A 1074 44.97 -46.37 0.15
N ASN A 1075 44.52 -45.19 0.61
CA ASN A 1075 45.09 -44.40 1.73
C ASN A 1075 44.38 -43.07 2.09
N ILE A 1076 43.12 -42.82 1.66
CA ILE A 1076 42.45 -41.51 1.88
C ILE A 1076 41.70 -41.42 3.24
N GLU A 1077 41.94 -42.31 4.21
CA GLU A 1077 41.22 -42.29 5.50
C GLU A 1077 41.65 -41.15 6.47
N THR A 1078 42.54 -40.23 6.07
CA THR A 1078 43.12 -39.20 6.97
C THR A 1078 43.21 -37.77 6.40
N LEU A 1079 42.68 -37.48 5.21
CA LEU A 1079 42.79 -36.13 4.62
C LEU A 1079 41.67 -35.19 5.13
N PRO A 1080 41.96 -33.90 5.37
CA PRO A 1080 41.00 -32.95 5.90
C PRO A 1080 39.93 -32.57 4.86
N SER A 1081 38.72 -32.23 5.29
CA SER A 1081 37.61 -31.81 4.42
C SER A 1081 37.78 -30.40 3.82
N TYR A 1082 38.70 -29.61 4.38
CA TYR A 1082 39.12 -28.29 3.92
C TYR A 1082 40.57 -28.07 4.35
N ILE A 1083 41.30 -27.17 3.70
CA ILE A 1083 42.69 -26.85 4.01
C ILE A 1083 42.78 -25.39 4.47
N LYS A 1084 43.39 -25.18 5.64
CA LYS A 1084 43.65 -23.85 6.20
C LYS A 1084 45.11 -23.48 5.99
N GLU A 1085 45.34 -22.34 5.35
CA GLU A 1085 46.68 -21.87 5.07
C GLU A 1085 47.43 -21.45 6.34
N ALA A 1086 48.74 -21.69 6.37
CA ALA A 1086 49.59 -21.26 7.46
C ALA A 1086 49.65 -19.73 7.57
N GLN A 1087 49.79 -19.21 8.79
CA GLN A 1087 50.02 -17.78 8.98
C GLN A 1087 51.30 -17.32 8.25
N PRO A 1088 51.30 -16.12 7.66
CA PRO A 1088 52.48 -15.59 6.99
C PRO A 1088 53.65 -15.50 7.98
N SER A 1089 54.85 -15.82 7.49
CA SER A 1089 56.04 -15.74 8.34
C SER A 1089 56.30 -14.30 8.78
N SER A 1090 56.93 -14.12 9.94
CA SER A 1090 57.34 -12.79 10.42
C SER A 1090 58.25 -12.04 9.42
N ALA A 1091 58.97 -12.76 8.56
CA ALA A 1091 59.79 -12.17 7.49
C ALA A 1091 58.93 -11.52 6.40
N ILE A 1092 57.86 -12.18 5.96
CA ILE A 1092 56.91 -11.64 4.97
C ILE A 1092 56.23 -10.39 5.52
N ILE A 1093 55.77 -10.42 6.77
CA ILE A 1093 55.14 -9.24 7.40
C ILE A 1093 56.13 -8.07 7.53
N ALA A 1094 57.40 -8.36 7.86
CA ALA A 1094 58.44 -7.33 7.90
C ALA A 1094 58.75 -6.75 6.51
N GLU A 1095 58.73 -7.57 5.47
CA GLU A 1095 58.91 -7.16 4.07
C GLU A 1095 57.76 -6.24 3.62
N LEU A 1096 56.50 -6.66 3.82
CA LEU A 1096 55.32 -5.84 3.47
C LEU A 1096 55.36 -4.48 4.18
N LYS A 1097 55.75 -4.47 5.46
CA LYS A 1097 55.94 -3.22 6.20
C LYS A 1097 57.05 -2.35 5.60
N ALA A 1098 58.19 -2.95 5.22
CA ALA A 1098 59.29 -2.24 4.61
C ALA A 1098 58.93 -1.66 3.23
N ILE A 1099 58.12 -2.39 2.45
CA ILE A 1099 57.60 -1.94 1.15
C ILE A 1099 56.64 -0.76 1.32
N LYS A 1100 55.80 -0.78 2.36
CA LYS A 1100 54.87 0.30 2.68
C LYS A 1100 55.55 1.58 3.21
N GLU A 1101 56.70 1.44 3.87
CA GLU A 1101 57.47 2.58 4.41
C GLU A 1101 58.38 3.25 3.36
N GLN A 1102 58.60 2.61 2.21
CA GLN A 1102 59.36 3.14 1.05
C GLN A 1102 58.47 3.98 0.16
#